data_AF-A0A933JB72-F1
#
_entry.id   AF-A0A933JB72-F1
#
_cell.length_a   1.000
_cell.length_b   1.000
_cell.length_c   1.000
_cell.angle_alpha   90.00
_cell.angle_beta   90.00
_cell.angle_gamma   90.00
#
_symmetry.space_group_name_H-M   'P 1'
#
loop_
_entity.id
_entity.type
_entity.pdbx_description
1 polymer ?
#
loop_
_entity_poly.entity_id
_entity_poly.type
_entity_poly.pdbx_seq_one_letter_code
_entity_poly.pdbx_strand_id
1 'polypeptide(L)'
;MKIFNRFLPAGLIFSVCVLCALSAAEAAVPGKLSYQGTLRKDGILYTGTVVMEFKITNAAGNYDYWTSGSTEIYVSGGLFRYTLGIPNEVAFAAISWGNIEPYVLVVLDGNWLPPEPLFSSAYALHARRAEGSSGDFTAYNGSIKISTTAGNIGLVFQDGTTQYTSAAPVWSVFGTDVYISSNTYGNAGIGNAAPQARLDVLAASGGYAQIWRDSSGVIQASMTATGFLYANGSRLAGAVTASSYTATSALGLGAARLELGAGMGISSASASQYGGVYVSTHMYLPSGAKYYGDGSGLTSVSGASPAGSALTGSYIWAGNASNVAAAVAMSGEGGLDNTGAFTLSKSITPTWIGVHIFNAAITANDVFTLGDGGDTGSINTSDWDITTAGAMTGMSGITNDGSYTQNGASANTFTGATTVSNSLTASSFTAANALGASLPRIEYRTNIITSSAAAAQYGGVYVSTHMYLPSGAKYYGDGSALAGITGDSLGNHIATTTLDMAGFNMVDVSTISVSSITTTAAGVIFSTNAYFINGNVGIGTAGPGSRFEIIGGSSTFRGSDSNSAIVGFTNASGNYSVVISTTGKVSVGGALRLASKTKAELYLIAPAEVGEMYFCTTCVAASTKQIVVSTGTSAGNFSDAMGGSNW
;
A
#
# COMPACT_ATOMS: atom_id res chain seq x y z
N MET A 1 -149.49 -75.68 -4.12
CA MET A 1 -150.61 -75.42 -3.20
C MET A 1 -150.04 -74.66 -1.99
N LYS A 2 -150.31 -73.33 -1.86
CA LYS A 2 -150.46 -72.48 -0.62
C LYS A 2 -149.34 -72.48 0.48
N ILE A 3 -148.85 -71.37 1.13
CA ILE A 3 -149.47 -70.12 1.71
C ILE A 3 -148.43 -68.98 2.17
N PHE A 4 -148.71 -67.64 1.97
CA PHE A 4 -148.33 -66.28 2.61
C PHE A 4 -146.88 -65.85 3.16
N ASN A 5 -146.41 -64.64 3.66
CA ASN A 5 -146.73 -63.16 3.98
C ASN A 5 -145.38 -62.33 4.33
N ARG A 6 -145.15 -61.02 4.75
CA ARG A 6 -145.61 -59.58 4.57
C ARG A 6 -144.79 -58.39 5.32
N PHE A 7 -144.40 -57.25 4.64
CA PHE A 7 -144.37 -55.74 5.00
C PHE A 7 -143.18 -54.96 5.82
N LEU A 8 -143.24 -53.59 6.16
CA LEU A 8 -142.14 -52.49 6.03
C LEU A 8 -141.58 -51.48 7.24
N PRO A 9 -141.37 -50.07 7.22
CA PRO A 9 -140.09 -49.28 7.64
C PRO A 9 -140.03 -47.82 8.38
N ALA A 10 -138.81 -47.15 8.59
CA ALA A 10 -138.36 -45.67 8.84
C ALA A 10 -138.21 -44.96 10.29
N GLY A 11 -137.52 -43.80 10.68
CA GLY A 11 -136.48 -42.76 10.22
C GLY A 11 -136.21 -41.39 11.09
N LEU A 12 -135.08 -40.58 10.93
CA LEU A 12 -134.69 -39.11 11.31
C LEU A 12 -134.11 -38.63 12.75
N ILE A 13 -133.50 -37.43 13.15
CA ILE A 13 -132.58 -36.27 12.65
C ILE A 13 -132.14 -35.10 13.73
N PHE A 14 -131.08 -34.20 13.53
CA PHE A 14 -130.71 -32.77 14.07
C PHE A 14 -129.28 -32.38 14.73
N SER A 15 -128.95 -31.08 15.13
CA SER A 15 -127.57 -30.38 15.18
C SER A 15 -127.29 -29.14 16.17
N VAL A 16 -126.01 -28.62 16.39
CA VAL A 16 -125.49 -27.17 16.55
C VAL A 16 -124.21 -26.81 17.46
N CYS A 17 -123.34 -25.85 17.02
CA CYS A 17 -122.37 -24.89 17.73
C CYS A 17 -120.80 -25.06 17.87
N VAL A 18 -120.03 -23.96 18.16
CA VAL A 18 -118.56 -23.71 17.90
C VAL A 18 -117.87 -22.69 18.88
N LEU A 19 -116.54 -22.77 19.21
CA LEU A 19 -115.49 -21.66 19.18
C LEU A 19 -114.08 -21.93 19.82
N CYS A 20 -113.05 -21.24 19.27
CA CYS A 20 -111.74 -20.79 19.83
C CYS A 20 -110.54 -21.74 20.09
N ALA A 21 -109.31 -21.16 20.05
CA ALA A 21 -108.02 -21.86 19.89
C ALA A 21 -106.79 -21.12 20.54
N LEU A 22 -105.57 -21.58 20.23
CA LEU A 22 -104.27 -21.23 20.86
C LEU A 22 -103.79 -19.78 20.67
N SER A 23 -103.00 -19.30 21.64
CA SER A 23 -101.76 -18.50 21.44
C SER A 23 -100.81 -18.79 22.63
N ALA A 24 -99.47 -18.96 22.54
CA ALA A 24 -98.38 -18.48 21.67
C ALA A 24 -97.56 -17.33 22.32
N ALA A 25 -96.28 -17.18 21.94
CA ALA A 25 -95.28 -16.41 22.69
C ALA A 25 -94.36 -15.55 21.79
N GLU A 26 -93.89 -14.43 22.33
CA GLU A 26 -93.11 -13.35 21.68
C GLU A 26 -91.59 -13.44 22.04
N ALA A 27 -90.61 -12.74 21.44
CA ALA A 27 -90.52 -11.50 20.63
C ALA A 27 -90.51 -10.16 21.41
N ALA A 28 -89.72 -9.17 20.94
CA ALA A 28 -89.69 -7.77 21.38
C ALA A 28 -88.86 -6.88 20.42
N VAL A 29 -89.14 -5.57 20.39
CA VAL A 29 -88.62 -4.56 19.43
C VAL A 29 -87.86 -3.43 20.20
N PRO A 30 -86.95 -2.63 19.59
CA PRO A 30 -86.13 -1.66 20.34
C PRO A 30 -86.93 -0.62 21.16
N GLY A 31 -86.66 -0.57 22.46
CA GLY A 31 -87.51 0.14 23.44
C GLY A 31 -87.27 1.65 23.62
N LYS A 32 -86.40 2.31 22.84
CA LYS A 32 -86.11 3.76 22.91
C LYS A 32 -85.72 4.31 21.54
N LEU A 33 -86.13 5.55 21.21
CA LEU A 33 -85.75 6.28 19.99
C LEU A 33 -85.25 7.69 20.32
N SER A 34 -84.53 8.33 19.39
CA SER A 34 -84.01 9.70 19.54
C SER A 34 -84.73 10.67 18.61
N TYR A 35 -85.09 11.85 19.11
CA TYR A 35 -85.76 12.92 18.36
C TYR A 35 -85.04 14.26 18.57
N GLN A 36 -85.10 15.14 17.56
CA GLN A 36 -84.41 16.43 17.54
C GLN A 36 -85.25 17.46 16.81
N GLY A 37 -85.41 18.65 17.41
CA GLY A 37 -86.19 19.75 16.83
C GLY A 37 -85.53 21.11 17.03
N THR A 38 -86.09 22.13 16.37
CA THR A 38 -85.73 23.53 16.62
C THR A 38 -86.93 24.31 17.12
N LEU A 39 -86.69 25.21 18.08
CA LEU A 39 -87.71 26.09 18.66
C LEU A 39 -87.39 27.54 18.38
N ARG A 40 -88.39 28.25 17.85
CA ARG A 40 -88.42 29.71 17.78
C ARG A 40 -89.64 30.21 18.56
N LYS A 41 -89.49 31.29 19.31
CA LYS A 41 -90.60 32.06 19.88
C LYS A 41 -90.60 33.44 19.23
N ASP A 42 -91.77 33.89 18.77
CA ASP A 42 -91.97 35.14 18.05
C ASP A 42 -90.98 35.38 16.89
N GLY A 43 -90.66 34.30 16.17
CA GLY A 43 -89.76 34.29 15.00
C GLY A 43 -88.27 34.16 15.30
N ILE A 44 -87.84 34.36 16.55
CA ILE A 44 -86.42 34.35 16.98
C ILE A 44 -86.08 32.99 17.63
N LEU A 45 -84.84 32.51 17.43
CA LEU A 45 -84.33 31.27 18.03
C LEU A 45 -84.31 31.37 19.56
N TYR A 46 -85.03 30.47 20.23
CA TYR A 46 -85.22 30.52 21.68
C TYR A 46 -84.03 29.89 22.44
N THR A 47 -83.63 30.46 23.58
CA THR A 47 -82.61 29.88 24.47
C THR A 47 -83.08 29.96 25.91
N GLY A 48 -83.05 28.83 26.61
CA GLY A 48 -83.59 28.65 27.96
C GLY A 48 -84.32 27.31 28.12
N THR A 49 -84.76 27.00 29.34
CA THR A 49 -85.60 25.84 29.62
C THR A 49 -87.06 26.12 29.27
N VAL A 50 -87.77 25.13 28.73
CA VAL A 50 -89.21 25.18 28.46
C VAL A 50 -89.84 23.80 28.68
N VAL A 51 -91.12 23.75 29.05
CA VAL A 51 -91.84 22.48 29.23
C VAL A 51 -92.42 22.00 27.90
N MET A 52 -92.14 20.75 27.55
CA MET A 52 -92.68 20.06 26.37
C MET A 52 -93.31 18.72 26.77
N GLU A 53 -94.20 18.19 25.94
CA GLU A 53 -94.64 16.79 25.98
C GLU A 53 -94.47 16.17 24.59
N PHE A 54 -93.97 14.93 24.54
CA PHE A 54 -93.71 14.17 23.32
C PHE A 54 -94.55 12.90 23.27
N LYS A 55 -95.17 12.63 22.12
CA LYS A 55 -96.10 11.52 21.92
C LYS A 55 -95.79 10.74 20.66
N ILE A 56 -96.03 9.42 20.69
CA ILE A 56 -96.19 8.60 19.48
C ILE A 56 -97.68 8.41 19.26
N THR A 57 -98.20 8.83 18.11
CA THR A 57 -99.63 8.90 17.79
C THR A 57 -99.91 8.37 16.37
N ASN A 58 -101.19 8.19 16.02
CA ASN A 58 -101.62 8.17 14.63
C ASN A 58 -101.48 9.56 13.96
N ALA A 59 -101.61 9.59 12.62
CA ALA A 59 -101.51 10.81 11.80
C ALA A 59 -102.45 11.96 12.20
N ALA A 60 -103.55 11.67 12.89
CA ALA A 60 -104.56 12.66 13.29
C ALA A 60 -104.27 13.28 14.67
N GLY A 61 -103.24 12.84 15.39
CA GLY A 61 -102.88 13.35 16.72
C GLY A 61 -103.84 12.96 17.86
N ASN A 62 -104.81 12.09 17.58
CA ASN A 62 -105.95 11.81 18.48
C ASN A 62 -105.89 10.41 19.15
N TYR A 63 -104.81 9.66 18.95
CA TYR A 63 -104.66 8.34 19.56
C TYR A 63 -103.19 8.07 19.90
N ASP A 64 -102.86 8.18 21.19
CA ASP A 64 -101.51 8.01 21.70
C ASP A 64 -101.18 6.51 21.88
N TYR A 65 -100.17 6.04 21.14
CA TYR A 65 -99.51 4.77 21.40
C TYR A 65 -98.51 4.88 22.55
N TRP A 66 -97.97 6.08 22.82
CA TRP A 66 -97.10 6.40 23.97
C TRP A 66 -97.01 7.91 24.22
N THR A 67 -96.76 8.33 25.48
CA THR A 67 -96.40 9.70 25.85
C THR A 67 -95.26 9.76 26.88
N SER A 68 -94.44 10.82 26.82
CA SER A 68 -93.50 11.22 27.87
C SER A 68 -94.17 11.86 29.08
N GLY A 69 -95.38 12.43 28.91
CA GLY A 69 -95.89 13.47 29.80
C GLY A 69 -95.08 14.77 29.72
N SER A 70 -95.46 15.78 30.50
CA SER A 70 -94.79 17.08 30.55
C SER A 70 -93.38 16.97 31.17
N THR A 71 -92.36 17.46 30.45
CA THR A 71 -90.95 17.34 30.82
C THR A 71 -90.19 18.64 30.51
N GLU A 72 -89.19 18.99 31.33
CA GLU A 72 -88.38 20.20 31.14
C GLU A 72 -87.25 19.97 30.14
N ILE A 73 -87.28 20.72 29.04
CA ILE A 73 -86.30 20.65 27.94
C ILE A 73 -85.46 21.91 27.90
N TYR A 74 -84.15 21.77 27.98
CA TYR A 74 -83.22 22.87 27.77
C TYR A 74 -82.99 23.10 26.26
N VAL A 75 -83.30 24.31 25.79
CA VAL A 75 -83.12 24.73 24.41
C VAL A 75 -81.93 25.70 24.33
N SER A 76 -81.02 25.48 23.39
CA SER A 76 -79.83 26.32 23.19
C SER A 76 -79.73 26.76 21.74
N GLY A 77 -79.68 28.07 21.48
CA GLY A 77 -79.63 28.62 20.12
C GLY A 77 -80.83 28.22 19.26
N GLY A 78 -81.97 27.93 19.87
CA GLY A 78 -83.18 27.40 19.23
C GLY A 78 -83.10 25.92 18.85
N LEU A 79 -82.20 25.11 19.42
CA LEU A 79 -82.08 23.68 19.16
C LEU A 79 -82.30 22.84 20.44
N PHE A 80 -82.98 21.70 20.32
CA PHE A 80 -83.16 20.74 21.43
C PHE A 80 -83.09 19.28 20.94
N ARG A 81 -82.89 18.33 21.86
CA ARG A 81 -82.93 16.88 21.62
C ARG A 81 -83.71 16.18 22.74
N TYR A 82 -84.40 15.09 22.42
CA TYR A 82 -85.14 14.28 23.38
C TYR A 82 -85.05 12.77 23.06
N THR A 83 -85.31 11.92 24.06
CA THR A 83 -85.32 10.45 23.90
C THR A 83 -86.73 9.92 24.13
N LEU A 84 -87.38 9.53 23.03
CA LEU A 84 -88.70 8.90 23.03
C LEU A 84 -88.60 7.48 23.64
N GLY A 85 -89.62 7.08 24.38
CA GLY A 85 -89.58 5.90 25.26
C GLY A 85 -89.08 6.18 26.68
N ILE A 86 -88.79 7.45 27.04
CA ILE A 86 -88.56 7.88 28.43
C ILE A 86 -89.48 9.07 28.77
N PRO A 87 -90.10 9.11 29.97
CA PRO A 87 -90.40 7.96 30.83
C PRO A 87 -91.35 6.96 30.14
N ASN A 88 -91.81 5.92 30.84
CA ASN A 88 -92.79 4.94 30.36
C ASN A 88 -92.26 3.94 29.31
N GLU A 89 -91.03 3.43 29.49
CA GLU A 89 -90.37 2.43 28.64
C GLU A 89 -91.25 1.21 28.30
N VAL A 90 -92.00 0.68 29.27
CA VAL A 90 -92.80 -0.55 29.11
C VAL A 90 -93.93 -0.34 28.11
N ALA A 91 -94.57 0.84 28.11
CA ALA A 91 -95.60 1.18 27.14
C ALA A 91 -95.00 1.35 25.72
N PHE A 92 -93.81 1.93 25.62
CA PHE A 92 -93.11 2.09 24.34
C PHE A 92 -92.67 0.75 23.72
N ALA A 93 -92.21 -0.19 24.55
CA ALA A 93 -91.83 -1.54 24.12
C ALA A 93 -93.02 -2.42 23.68
N ALA A 94 -94.23 -2.12 24.16
CA ALA A 94 -95.46 -2.84 23.81
C ALA A 94 -96.11 -2.38 22.49
N ILE A 95 -95.55 -1.36 21.81
CA ILE A 95 -96.07 -0.86 20.54
C ILE A 95 -95.86 -1.92 19.43
N SER A 96 -96.94 -2.31 18.75
CA SER A 96 -96.90 -3.24 17.62
C SER A 96 -96.42 -2.57 16.32
N TRP A 97 -95.14 -2.19 16.27
CA TRP A 97 -94.51 -1.37 15.22
C TRP A 97 -94.71 -1.82 13.75
N GLY A 98 -95.03 -3.09 13.51
CA GLY A 98 -95.33 -3.61 12.17
C GLY A 98 -96.77 -3.37 11.68
N ASN A 99 -97.69 -2.97 12.57
CA ASN A 99 -99.13 -2.84 12.30
C ASN A 99 -99.64 -1.39 12.38
N ILE A 100 -98.75 -0.41 12.54
CA ILE A 100 -99.11 1.02 12.66
C ILE A 100 -98.24 1.88 11.74
N GLU A 101 -98.76 3.06 11.37
CA GLU A 101 -98.01 4.15 10.75
C GLU A 101 -97.83 5.26 11.82
N PRO A 102 -96.66 5.32 12.50
CA PRO A 102 -96.49 6.17 13.68
C PRO A 102 -96.07 7.61 13.34
N TYR A 103 -96.58 8.56 14.11
CA TYR A 103 -96.25 9.99 14.01
C TYR A 103 -95.76 10.50 15.39
N VAL A 104 -94.78 11.41 15.40
CA VAL A 104 -94.39 12.17 16.60
C VAL A 104 -95.26 13.40 16.72
N LEU A 105 -95.76 13.68 17.93
CA LEU A 105 -96.52 14.88 18.24
C LEU A 105 -95.90 15.58 19.46
N VAL A 106 -95.75 16.90 19.36
CA VAL A 106 -95.12 17.74 20.39
C VAL A 106 -96.10 18.80 20.87
N VAL A 107 -96.24 18.94 22.20
CA VAL A 107 -97.02 19.99 22.86
C VAL A 107 -96.05 20.95 23.55
N LEU A 108 -96.27 22.26 23.41
CA LEU A 108 -95.42 23.32 23.97
C LEU A 108 -96.31 24.34 24.69
N ASP A 109 -96.03 24.63 25.97
CA ASP A 109 -96.79 25.59 26.78
C ASP A 109 -98.34 25.38 26.68
N GLY A 110 -98.77 24.11 26.65
CA GLY A 110 -100.17 23.70 26.52
C GLY A 110 -100.78 23.74 25.12
N ASN A 111 -100.03 24.19 24.10
CA ASN A 111 -100.49 24.29 22.71
C ASN A 111 -99.89 23.17 21.83
N TRP A 112 -100.71 22.62 20.94
CA TRP A 112 -100.34 21.51 20.06
C TRP A 112 -99.63 22.01 18.80
N LEU A 113 -98.52 21.39 18.43
CA LEU A 113 -97.91 21.52 17.10
C LEU A 113 -98.44 20.41 16.16
N PRO A 114 -98.31 20.53 14.83
CA PRO A 114 -98.73 19.47 13.91
C PRO A 114 -97.97 18.15 14.11
N PRO A 115 -98.59 16.96 13.98
CA PRO A 115 -97.90 15.67 14.03
C PRO A 115 -96.95 15.46 12.82
N GLU A 116 -95.79 14.84 13.05
CA GLU A 116 -94.77 14.53 12.03
C GLU A 116 -94.61 13.01 11.84
N PRO A 117 -94.65 12.45 10.62
CA PRO A 117 -94.53 11.01 10.37
C PRO A 117 -93.13 10.43 10.64
N LEU A 118 -93.08 9.23 11.23
CA LEU A 118 -91.88 8.40 11.33
C LEU A 118 -91.84 7.37 10.20
N PHE A 119 -91.15 7.70 9.11
CA PHE A 119 -91.03 6.85 7.91
C PHE A 119 -90.18 5.57 8.06
N SER A 120 -89.82 5.16 9.28
CA SER A 120 -89.06 3.92 9.55
C SER A 120 -89.64 3.16 10.73
N SER A 121 -90.27 2.02 10.47
CA SER A 121 -90.72 1.09 11.51
C SER A 121 -89.53 0.60 12.35
N ALA A 122 -89.71 0.51 13.67
CA ALA A 122 -88.69 -0.07 14.52
C ALA A 122 -88.63 -1.60 14.31
N TYR A 123 -87.42 -2.15 14.17
CA TYR A 123 -87.19 -3.58 13.97
C TYR A 123 -86.00 -4.09 14.81
N ALA A 124 -86.03 -5.37 15.16
CA ALA A 124 -84.91 -6.04 15.84
C ALA A 124 -83.99 -6.71 14.82
N LEU A 125 -82.67 -6.50 14.92
CA LEU A 125 -81.68 -7.06 13.99
C LEU A 125 -81.43 -8.57 14.15
N HIS A 126 -81.96 -9.21 15.20
CA HIS A 126 -81.75 -10.63 15.50
C HIS A 126 -83.02 -11.27 16.08
N ALA A 127 -83.59 -12.25 15.38
CA ALA A 127 -84.77 -13.01 15.82
C ALA A 127 -84.55 -14.53 15.64
N ARG A 128 -85.17 -15.36 16.50
CA ARG A 128 -84.90 -16.82 16.56
C ARG A 128 -85.90 -17.70 15.79
N ARG A 129 -87.02 -17.15 15.35
CA ARG A 129 -88.00 -17.79 14.45
C ARG A 129 -88.61 -16.73 13.53
N ALA A 130 -89.07 -17.14 12.35
CA ALA A 130 -89.97 -16.37 11.52
C ALA A 130 -91.41 -16.82 11.82
N GLU A 131 -92.34 -15.88 11.89
CA GLU A 131 -93.70 -16.13 12.41
C GLU A 131 -94.71 -16.56 11.34
N GLY A 132 -94.29 -16.67 10.08
CA GLY A 132 -95.04 -17.35 9.03
C GLY A 132 -94.47 -17.14 7.63
N SER A 133 -94.72 -18.12 6.74
CA SER A 133 -94.72 -17.96 5.29
C SER A 133 -95.66 -19.00 4.70
N SER A 134 -96.54 -18.60 3.79
CA SER A 134 -97.61 -19.43 3.25
C SER A 134 -97.12 -20.25 2.04
N GLY A 135 -96.69 -21.49 2.31
CA GLY A 135 -96.32 -22.49 1.29
C GLY A 135 -96.71 -23.90 1.73
N ASP A 136 -96.89 -24.81 0.78
CA ASP A 136 -97.67 -26.05 0.98
C ASP A 136 -97.10 -27.05 2.00
N PHE A 137 -98.00 -27.62 2.80
CA PHE A 137 -97.71 -28.66 3.79
C PHE A 137 -98.92 -29.59 3.97
N THR A 138 -98.77 -30.90 3.69
CA THR A 138 -99.49 -32.06 4.27
C THR A 138 -99.17 -33.34 3.46
N ALA A 139 -99.24 -34.57 4.01
CA ALA A 139 -99.09 -35.01 5.39
C ALA A 139 -98.82 -36.54 5.45
N TYR A 140 -98.09 -36.98 6.47
CA TYR A 140 -97.94 -38.38 6.89
C TYR A 140 -98.52 -38.57 8.30
N ASN A 141 -98.87 -39.76 8.78
CA ASN A 141 -98.68 -41.10 8.21
C ASN A 141 -99.48 -41.50 6.93
N GLY A 142 -100.58 -40.89 6.52
CA GLY A 142 -101.35 -39.83 7.19
C GLY A 142 -102.79 -39.71 6.70
N SER A 143 -103.47 -38.70 7.21
CA SER A 143 -104.65 -38.12 6.56
C SER A 143 -104.12 -37.23 5.43
N ILE A 144 -104.23 -37.59 4.16
CA ILE A 144 -105.30 -38.40 3.56
C ILE A 144 -104.93 -39.88 3.31
N LYS A 145 -105.72 -40.80 3.89
CA LYS A 145 -105.89 -42.15 3.33
C LYS A 145 -106.83 -42.08 2.14
N ILE A 146 -106.32 -42.24 0.92
CA ILE A 146 -107.16 -42.46 -0.26
C ILE A 146 -107.65 -43.92 -0.23
N SER A 147 -108.96 -44.11 -0.08
CA SER A 147 -109.58 -45.42 -0.26
C SER A 147 -109.66 -45.75 -1.75
N THR A 148 -109.19 -46.94 -2.15
CA THR A 148 -109.41 -47.49 -3.49
C THR A 148 -110.81 -48.10 -3.67
N THR A 149 -111.62 -48.17 -2.61
CA THR A 149 -113.07 -48.42 -2.67
C THR A 149 -113.80 -47.08 -2.65
N ALA A 150 -114.72 -46.86 -3.61
CA ALA A 150 -115.49 -45.63 -3.73
C ALA A 150 -116.32 -45.37 -2.46
N GLY A 151 -116.25 -44.14 -1.91
CA GLY A 151 -116.90 -43.83 -0.62
C GLY A 151 -116.51 -42.53 0.10
N ASN A 152 -115.72 -41.66 -0.53
CA ASN A 152 -115.44 -40.26 -0.14
C ASN A 152 -114.49 -40.00 1.05
N ILE A 153 -113.39 -39.31 0.73
CA ILE A 153 -113.06 -38.03 1.41
C ILE A 153 -114.11 -37.00 0.91
N GLY A 154 -114.70 -36.06 1.65
CA GLY A 154 -114.29 -35.24 2.81
C GLY A 154 -113.56 -35.88 3.99
N LEU A 155 -112.67 -35.07 4.59
CA LEU A 155 -111.78 -35.48 5.68
C LEU A 155 -112.60 -35.90 6.91
N VAL A 156 -112.35 -37.10 7.45
CA VAL A 156 -113.01 -37.65 8.64
C VAL A 156 -112.07 -37.54 9.85
N PHE A 157 -112.56 -36.98 10.96
CA PHE A 157 -111.85 -36.90 12.24
C PHE A 157 -112.27 -38.03 13.21
N GLN A 158 -111.49 -38.27 14.27
CA GLN A 158 -111.78 -39.36 15.22
C GLN A 158 -113.05 -39.16 16.06
N ASP A 159 -113.53 -37.92 16.18
CA ASP A 159 -114.80 -37.56 16.83
C ASP A 159 -116.03 -37.78 15.91
N GLY A 160 -115.81 -38.21 14.66
CA GLY A 160 -116.86 -38.42 13.66
C GLY A 160 -117.26 -37.16 12.89
N THR A 161 -116.62 -36.02 13.13
CA THR A 161 -116.83 -34.81 12.31
C THR A 161 -116.18 -34.95 10.93
N THR A 162 -116.74 -34.26 9.94
CA THR A 162 -116.33 -34.37 8.54
C THR A 162 -116.37 -33.04 7.79
N GLN A 163 -115.28 -32.71 7.09
CA GLN A 163 -115.19 -31.47 6.30
C GLN A 163 -115.54 -31.73 4.84
N TYR A 164 -116.67 -31.17 4.37
CA TYR A 164 -117.28 -31.53 3.07
C TYR A 164 -117.24 -30.45 1.97
N THR A 165 -116.89 -29.19 2.26
CA THR A 165 -117.08 -28.09 1.27
C THR A 165 -116.02 -26.99 1.27
N SER A 166 -115.39 -26.78 0.11
CA SER A 166 -115.13 -25.48 -0.50
C SER A 166 -115.24 -25.64 -2.03
N ALA A 167 -115.72 -24.63 -2.76
CA ALA A 167 -116.37 -24.86 -4.06
C ALA A 167 -115.48 -24.66 -5.31
N ALA A 168 -115.74 -25.50 -6.32
CA ALA A 168 -115.29 -25.41 -7.73
C ALA A 168 -113.78 -25.62 -8.02
N PRO A 169 -113.39 -26.09 -9.24
CA PRO A 169 -112.25 -27.00 -9.36
C PRO A 169 -111.01 -26.48 -10.11
N VAL A 170 -109.83 -26.82 -9.56
CA VAL A 170 -108.48 -26.75 -10.14
C VAL A 170 -107.67 -27.91 -9.54
N TRP A 171 -106.99 -28.80 -10.25
CA TRP A 171 -106.91 -29.09 -11.70
C TRP A 171 -106.59 -30.59 -11.92
N SER A 172 -106.35 -31.03 -13.17
CA SER A 172 -105.98 -32.42 -13.50
C SER A 172 -105.17 -32.53 -14.79
N VAL A 173 -104.32 -33.56 -14.95
CA VAL A 173 -103.65 -33.89 -16.22
C VAL A 173 -103.70 -35.40 -16.49
N PHE A 174 -103.98 -35.78 -17.73
CA PHE A 174 -103.95 -37.14 -18.27
C PHE A 174 -103.16 -37.15 -19.59
N GLY A 175 -102.44 -38.24 -19.88
CA GLY A 175 -101.68 -38.45 -21.13
C GLY A 175 -101.10 -39.87 -21.17
N THR A 176 -100.99 -40.47 -22.36
CA THR A 176 -101.06 -41.95 -22.49
C THR A 176 -99.72 -42.68 -22.46
N ASP A 177 -98.65 -42.13 -23.04
CA ASP A 177 -97.51 -42.95 -23.52
C ASP A 177 -96.18 -42.84 -22.75
N VAL A 178 -96.11 -42.03 -21.68
CA VAL A 178 -94.94 -41.99 -20.76
C VAL A 178 -95.41 -41.80 -19.32
N TYR A 179 -94.99 -42.70 -18.42
CA TYR A 179 -95.25 -42.63 -16.99
C TYR A 179 -94.06 -43.21 -16.19
N ILE A 180 -93.28 -42.39 -15.49
CA ILE A 180 -92.45 -42.81 -14.33
C ILE A 180 -92.37 -41.67 -13.30
N SER A 181 -92.91 -41.95 -12.11
CA SER A 181 -92.75 -41.29 -10.80
C SER A 181 -92.67 -39.75 -10.71
N SER A 182 -93.56 -39.18 -9.89
CA SER A 182 -93.13 -38.12 -8.97
C SER A 182 -92.09 -38.71 -8.00
N ASN A 183 -90.86 -38.18 -8.04
CA ASN A 183 -89.75 -38.29 -7.07
C ASN A 183 -89.86 -39.35 -5.94
N THR A 184 -88.87 -40.25 -5.77
CA THR A 184 -87.44 -39.91 -5.70
C THR A 184 -86.50 -40.83 -6.49
N TYR A 185 -86.97 -41.98 -6.98
CA TYR A 185 -86.14 -42.95 -7.73
C TYR A 185 -86.74 -43.30 -9.11
N GLY A 186 -86.89 -42.26 -9.95
CA GLY A 186 -87.50 -42.38 -11.27
C GLY A 186 -86.52 -42.86 -12.35
N ASN A 187 -86.67 -44.11 -12.80
CA ASN A 187 -85.85 -44.72 -13.85
C ASN A 187 -86.58 -44.83 -15.21
N ALA A 188 -86.74 -43.69 -15.88
CA ALA A 188 -87.13 -43.51 -17.30
C ALA A 188 -86.91 -44.72 -18.24
N GLY A 189 -87.96 -45.47 -18.61
CA GLY A 189 -87.93 -46.46 -19.69
C GLY A 189 -88.67 -45.96 -20.93
N ILE A 190 -87.97 -45.29 -21.85
CA ILE A 190 -88.55 -44.66 -23.06
C ILE A 190 -87.55 -44.81 -24.22
N GLY A 191 -88.02 -45.26 -25.40
CA GLY A 191 -87.20 -45.22 -26.61
C GLY A 191 -87.70 -46.12 -27.74
N ASN A 192 -87.82 -45.54 -28.94
CA ASN A 192 -88.04 -46.21 -30.24
C ASN A 192 -89.36 -47.00 -30.40
N ALA A 193 -90.13 -46.71 -31.46
CA ALA A 193 -91.36 -47.42 -31.81
C ALA A 193 -91.14 -48.81 -32.42
N ALA A 194 -89.89 -49.16 -32.78
CA ALA A 194 -89.51 -50.47 -33.32
C ALA A 194 -88.13 -50.90 -32.79
N PRO A 195 -88.02 -51.33 -31.51
CA PRO A 195 -86.75 -51.71 -30.89
C PRO A 195 -86.21 -53.03 -31.48
N GLN A 196 -84.92 -53.04 -31.86
CA GLN A 196 -84.27 -54.23 -32.41
C GLN A 196 -83.64 -55.15 -31.35
N ALA A 197 -83.71 -54.76 -30.07
CA ALA A 197 -83.26 -55.54 -28.92
C ALA A 197 -84.32 -55.47 -27.80
N ARG A 198 -84.22 -56.36 -26.80
CA ARG A 198 -85.17 -56.39 -25.65
C ARG A 198 -85.06 -55.17 -24.73
N LEU A 199 -84.01 -54.37 -24.89
CA LEU A 199 -83.87 -53.01 -24.38
C LEU A 199 -82.97 -52.26 -25.38
N ASP A 200 -83.50 -51.20 -25.98
CA ASP A 200 -82.82 -50.32 -26.94
C ASP A 200 -82.68 -48.93 -26.31
N VAL A 201 -81.48 -48.34 -26.32
CA VAL A 201 -81.16 -47.13 -25.53
C VAL A 201 -80.40 -46.12 -26.40
N LEU A 202 -81.14 -45.27 -27.09
CA LEU A 202 -80.59 -44.14 -27.82
C LEU A 202 -80.25 -42.99 -26.86
N ALA A 203 -78.96 -42.81 -26.59
CA ALA A 203 -78.48 -41.72 -25.76
C ALA A 203 -78.52 -40.37 -26.49
N ALA A 204 -78.92 -39.30 -25.80
CA ALA A 204 -78.73 -37.93 -26.27
C ALA A 204 -77.23 -37.57 -26.36
N SER A 205 -76.87 -36.68 -27.28
CA SER A 205 -75.47 -36.30 -27.54
C SER A 205 -74.79 -35.73 -26.29
N GLY A 206 -73.60 -36.26 -25.98
CA GLY A 206 -72.77 -35.84 -24.85
C GLY A 206 -73.08 -36.48 -23.49
N GLY A 207 -74.10 -37.34 -23.38
CA GLY A 207 -74.48 -38.01 -22.13
C GLY A 207 -73.75 -39.34 -21.84
N TYR A 208 -74.03 -39.90 -20.66
CA TYR A 208 -73.89 -41.35 -20.43
C TYR A 208 -75.12 -42.06 -21.01
N ALA A 209 -74.91 -43.14 -21.76
CA ALA A 209 -75.97 -43.99 -22.28
C ALA A 209 -76.55 -44.90 -21.19
N GLN A 210 -75.69 -45.45 -20.33
CA GLN A 210 -76.07 -46.34 -19.24
C GLN A 210 -75.19 -46.08 -18.02
N ILE A 211 -75.77 -46.13 -16.82
CA ILE A 211 -75.06 -45.98 -15.55
C ILE A 211 -75.53 -47.11 -14.62
N TRP A 212 -74.61 -48.00 -14.25
CA TRP A 212 -74.85 -49.05 -13.26
C TRP A 212 -74.43 -48.54 -11.88
N ARG A 213 -75.37 -48.53 -10.95
CA ARG A 213 -75.16 -48.14 -9.56
C ARG A 213 -75.34 -49.33 -8.64
N ASP A 214 -74.65 -49.33 -7.50
CA ASP A 214 -74.95 -50.23 -6.40
C ASP A 214 -76.22 -49.81 -5.63
N SER A 215 -76.61 -50.60 -4.63
CA SER A 215 -77.76 -50.32 -3.76
C SER A 215 -77.60 -49.08 -2.87
N SER A 216 -76.39 -48.53 -2.75
CA SER A 216 -76.11 -47.22 -2.14
C SER A 216 -76.10 -46.06 -3.15
N GLY A 217 -76.33 -46.34 -4.45
CA GLY A 217 -76.41 -45.33 -5.50
C GLY A 217 -75.06 -44.89 -6.09
N VAL A 218 -73.94 -45.49 -5.67
CA VAL A 218 -72.60 -45.15 -6.21
C VAL A 218 -72.43 -45.77 -7.59
N ILE A 219 -71.84 -45.04 -8.55
CA ILE A 219 -71.57 -45.57 -9.89
C ILE A 219 -70.48 -46.64 -9.81
N GLN A 220 -70.82 -47.88 -10.15
CA GLN A 220 -69.89 -49.01 -10.24
C GLN A 220 -69.42 -49.24 -11.68
N ALA A 221 -70.24 -48.87 -12.67
CA ALA A 221 -69.84 -48.77 -14.07
C ALA A 221 -70.71 -47.75 -14.83
N SER A 222 -70.23 -47.23 -15.96
CA SER A 222 -71.02 -46.37 -16.85
C SER A 222 -70.53 -46.45 -18.31
N MET A 223 -71.46 -46.49 -19.26
CA MET A 223 -71.22 -46.45 -20.70
C MET A 223 -71.54 -45.04 -21.24
N THR A 224 -70.65 -44.40 -21.99
CA THR A 224 -70.95 -43.11 -22.66
C THR A 224 -71.86 -43.28 -23.87
N ALA A 225 -72.50 -42.19 -24.33
CA ALA A 225 -73.17 -42.12 -25.64
C ALA A 225 -72.25 -42.45 -26.84
N THR A 226 -70.92 -42.46 -26.61
CA THR A 226 -69.88 -42.79 -27.60
C THR A 226 -69.26 -44.18 -27.42
N GLY A 227 -69.80 -45.01 -26.51
CA GLY A 227 -69.38 -46.41 -26.33
C GLY A 227 -68.15 -46.64 -25.43
N PHE A 228 -67.71 -45.65 -24.66
CA PHE A 228 -66.64 -45.84 -23.66
C PHE A 228 -67.23 -46.40 -22.36
N LEU A 229 -66.78 -47.59 -21.97
CA LEU A 229 -67.11 -48.23 -20.70
C LEU A 229 -66.09 -47.85 -19.61
N TYR A 230 -66.55 -47.11 -18.61
CA TYR A 230 -65.83 -46.88 -17.36
C TYR A 230 -66.31 -47.93 -16.35
N ALA A 231 -65.45 -48.84 -15.93
CA ALA A 231 -65.77 -49.92 -14.99
C ALA A 231 -64.51 -50.44 -14.27
N ASN A 232 -64.70 -51.14 -13.15
CA ASN A 232 -63.60 -51.85 -12.48
C ASN A 232 -63.16 -53.09 -13.29
N GLY A 233 -62.03 -52.99 -14.00
CA GLY A 233 -61.51 -54.03 -14.88
C GLY A 233 -60.92 -55.29 -14.21
N SER A 234 -60.87 -55.36 -12.87
CA SER A 234 -60.19 -56.44 -12.11
C SER A 234 -60.74 -57.86 -12.32
N ARG A 235 -61.86 -58.01 -13.04
CA ARG A 235 -62.49 -59.31 -13.35
C ARG A 235 -62.71 -59.53 -14.86
N LEU A 236 -62.04 -58.76 -15.72
CA LEU A 236 -61.97 -59.04 -17.15
C LEU A 236 -61.20 -60.37 -17.36
N ALA A 237 -61.74 -61.26 -18.18
CA ALA A 237 -61.20 -62.61 -18.39
C ALA A 237 -61.10 -62.95 -19.88
N GLY A 238 -60.06 -63.70 -20.25
CA GLY A 238 -59.69 -63.98 -21.64
C GLY A 238 -58.44 -63.21 -22.08
N ALA A 239 -58.06 -63.33 -23.35
CA ALA A 239 -56.94 -62.61 -23.92
C ALA A 239 -57.33 -61.15 -24.23
N VAL A 240 -56.77 -60.19 -23.49
CA VAL A 240 -57.03 -58.76 -23.68
C VAL A 240 -55.93 -58.16 -24.58
N THR A 241 -56.12 -58.23 -25.89
CA THR A 241 -55.22 -57.60 -26.87
C THR A 241 -55.64 -56.15 -27.11
N ALA A 242 -54.74 -55.20 -26.86
CA ALA A 242 -54.95 -53.78 -27.12
C ALA A 242 -53.79 -53.19 -27.94
N SER A 243 -54.09 -52.31 -28.91
CA SER A 243 -53.08 -51.64 -29.73
C SER A 243 -52.34 -50.52 -28.99
N SER A 244 -52.89 -50.05 -27.86
CA SER A 244 -52.25 -49.16 -26.91
C SER A 244 -52.86 -49.36 -25.52
N TYR A 245 -52.09 -49.09 -24.47
CA TYR A 245 -52.56 -49.14 -23.08
C TYR A 245 -51.93 -47.98 -22.30
N THR A 246 -52.76 -47.15 -21.67
CA THR A 246 -52.33 -45.97 -20.92
C THR A 246 -52.67 -46.16 -19.45
N ALA A 247 -51.69 -46.53 -18.64
CA ALA A 247 -51.83 -46.57 -17.19
C ALA A 247 -51.69 -45.15 -16.61
N THR A 248 -52.72 -44.65 -15.95
CA THR A 248 -52.70 -43.39 -15.19
C THR A 248 -52.37 -43.59 -13.70
N SER A 249 -52.20 -44.84 -13.26
CA SER A 249 -51.78 -45.21 -11.90
C SER A 249 -50.27 -45.44 -11.84
N ALA A 250 -49.64 -45.03 -10.73
CA ALA A 250 -48.22 -45.24 -10.46
C ALA A 250 -47.79 -46.74 -10.41
N LEU A 251 -48.75 -47.67 -10.30
CA LEU A 251 -48.49 -49.11 -10.34
C LEU A 251 -48.42 -49.70 -11.76
N GLY A 252 -48.72 -48.92 -12.81
CA GLY A 252 -48.61 -49.36 -14.20
C GLY A 252 -49.52 -50.55 -14.56
N LEU A 253 -48.97 -51.49 -15.34
CA LEU A 253 -49.64 -52.73 -15.73
C LEU A 253 -49.07 -53.92 -14.92
N GLY A 254 -49.86 -54.45 -13.99
CA GLY A 254 -49.50 -55.66 -13.23
C GLY A 254 -49.73 -56.94 -14.03
N ALA A 255 -48.68 -57.49 -14.66
CA ALA A 255 -48.73 -58.77 -15.37
C ALA A 255 -47.47 -59.61 -15.06
N ALA A 256 -47.63 -60.94 -14.94
CA ALA A 256 -46.50 -61.85 -14.72
C ALA A 256 -45.50 -61.86 -15.90
N ARG A 257 -46.00 -61.59 -17.11
CA ARG A 257 -45.24 -61.31 -18.33
C ARG A 257 -46.07 -60.38 -19.21
N LEU A 258 -45.42 -59.37 -19.77
CA LEU A 258 -45.94 -58.52 -20.83
C LEU A 258 -45.27 -58.93 -22.15
N GLU A 259 -46.07 -59.32 -23.14
CA GLU A 259 -45.58 -59.60 -24.50
C GLU A 259 -45.79 -58.38 -25.39
N LEU A 260 -44.71 -57.95 -26.06
CA LEU A 260 -44.70 -56.77 -26.95
C LEU A 260 -44.61 -57.14 -28.44
N GLY A 261 -44.49 -58.44 -28.73
CA GLY A 261 -44.34 -59.01 -30.06
C GLY A 261 -43.85 -60.46 -29.97
N ALA A 262 -43.80 -61.18 -31.09
CA ALA A 262 -43.34 -62.57 -31.10
C ALA A 262 -41.88 -62.67 -30.59
N GLY A 263 -41.67 -63.39 -29.49
CA GLY A 263 -40.37 -63.53 -28.82
C GLY A 263 -39.94 -62.35 -27.91
N MET A 264 -40.69 -61.24 -27.91
CA MET A 264 -40.40 -60.04 -27.12
C MET A 264 -41.21 -60.04 -25.83
N GLY A 265 -40.57 -60.32 -24.70
CA GLY A 265 -41.18 -60.38 -23.38
C GLY A 265 -40.46 -59.54 -22.34
N ILE A 266 -41.24 -58.87 -21.49
CA ILE A 266 -40.78 -58.26 -20.24
C ILE A 266 -41.46 -59.00 -19.09
N SER A 267 -40.69 -59.42 -18.08
CA SER A 267 -41.20 -60.12 -16.88
C SER A 267 -40.39 -59.77 -15.64
N SER A 268 -40.86 -60.17 -14.46
CA SER A 268 -40.00 -60.22 -13.28
C SER A 268 -38.85 -61.20 -13.51
N ALA A 269 -37.63 -60.81 -13.12
CA ALA A 269 -36.49 -61.72 -12.97
C ALA A 269 -36.69 -62.61 -11.74
N SER A 270 -35.97 -63.73 -11.65
CA SER A 270 -36.08 -64.63 -10.49
C SER A 270 -35.48 -64.00 -9.22
N ALA A 271 -35.80 -64.56 -8.04
CA ALA A 271 -35.13 -64.18 -6.79
C ALA A 271 -33.61 -64.45 -6.84
N SER A 272 -33.16 -65.44 -7.61
CA SER A 272 -31.73 -65.70 -7.92
C SER A 272 -31.09 -64.67 -8.86
N GLN A 273 -31.88 -63.73 -9.40
CA GLN A 273 -31.47 -62.54 -10.15
C GLN A 273 -31.90 -61.27 -9.39
N TYR A 274 -31.98 -61.35 -8.05
CA TYR A 274 -32.36 -60.26 -7.14
C TYR A 274 -33.75 -59.65 -7.37
N GLY A 275 -34.64 -60.31 -8.12
CA GLY A 275 -36.04 -59.89 -8.30
C GLY A 275 -36.24 -58.65 -9.17
N GLY A 276 -35.28 -58.31 -10.03
CA GLY A 276 -35.36 -57.17 -10.96
C GLY A 276 -36.30 -57.38 -12.15
N VAL A 277 -36.10 -56.60 -13.22
CA VAL A 277 -36.82 -56.75 -14.50
C VAL A 277 -35.98 -57.57 -15.48
N TYR A 278 -36.56 -58.62 -16.06
CA TYR A 278 -35.97 -59.38 -17.15
C TYR A 278 -36.57 -58.95 -18.49
N VAL A 279 -35.71 -58.62 -19.45
CA VAL A 279 -36.06 -58.30 -20.84
C VAL A 279 -35.47 -59.40 -21.71
N SER A 280 -36.27 -60.01 -22.61
CA SER A 280 -35.82 -61.19 -23.37
C SER A 280 -34.76 -60.90 -24.44
N THR A 281 -34.50 -59.64 -24.78
CA THR A 281 -33.51 -59.21 -25.78
C THR A 281 -32.77 -57.92 -25.35
N HIS A 282 -32.74 -56.87 -26.17
CA HIS A 282 -32.00 -55.64 -25.93
C HIS A 282 -32.86 -54.56 -25.27
N MET A 283 -32.26 -53.76 -24.39
CA MET A 283 -32.85 -52.53 -23.86
C MET A 283 -32.21 -51.32 -24.54
N TYR A 284 -32.99 -50.54 -25.28
CA TYR A 284 -32.53 -49.27 -25.87
C TYR A 284 -32.67 -48.12 -24.86
N LEU A 285 -31.62 -47.32 -24.73
CA LEU A 285 -31.63 -46.06 -23.98
C LEU A 285 -31.33 -44.90 -24.95
N PRO A 286 -32.18 -43.85 -25.03
CA PRO A 286 -31.90 -42.69 -25.87
C PRO A 286 -30.77 -41.84 -25.29
N SER A 287 -30.17 -40.99 -26.14
CA SER A 287 -29.09 -40.09 -25.72
C SER A 287 -29.49 -39.23 -24.50
N GLY A 288 -28.64 -39.21 -23.48
CA GLY A 288 -28.88 -38.50 -22.21
C GLY A 288 -29.67 -39.29 -21.16
N ALA A 289 -30.28 -40.43 -21.50
CA ALA A 289 -30.88 -41.31 -20.50
C ALA A 289 -29.80 -41.98 -19.63
N LYS A 290 -30.07 -42.10 -18.32
CA LYS A 290 -29.16 -42.71 -17.34
C LYS A 290 -29.73 -44.03 -16.84
N TYR A 291 -28.90 -45.07 -16.87
CA TYR A 291 -29.15 -46.28 -16.08
C TYR A 291 -28.68 -46.01 -14.64
N TYR A 292 -29.51 -46.33 -13.65
CA TYR A 292 -29.20 -46.16 -12.22
C TYR A 292 -29.07 -47.53 -11.56
N GLY A 293 -27.90 -47.81 -10.98
CA GLY A 293 -27.51 -49.06 -10.33
C GLY A 293 -26.00 -49.04 -10.05
N ASP A 294 -25.43 -50.10 -9.49
CA ASP A 294 -23.98 -50.19 -9.28
C ASP A 294 -23.17 -50.34 -10.59
N GLY A 295 -23.82 -50.78 -11.67
CA GLY A 295 -23.21 -50.95 -12.98
C GLY A 295 -22.20 -52.11 -13.10
N SER A 296 -21.91 -52.83 -12.01
CA SER A 296 -20.81 -53.80 -11.93
C SER A 296 -20.99 -55.04 -12.81
N GLY A 297 -22.23 -55.34 -13.22
CA GLY A 297 -22.57 -56.41 -14.17
C GLY A 297 -22.60 -55.98 -15.65
N LEU A 298 -22.38 -54.71 -15.99
CA LEU A 298 -22.47 -54.22 -17.37
C LEU A 298 -21.17 -54.45 -18.14
N THR A 299 -21.13 -55.53 -18.93
CA THR A 299 -20.00 -55.83 -19.83
C THR A 299 -20.15 -55.13 -21.18
N SER A 300 -19.03 -54.95 -21.89
CA SER A 300 -18.97 -54.43 -23.27
C SER A 300 -19.52 -53.01 -23.52
N VAL A 301 -19.58 -52.15 -22.49
CA VAL A 301 -19.91 -50.73 -22.65
C VAL A 301 -18.70 -49.97 -23.24
N SER A 302 -18.73 -49.71 -24.55
CA SER A 302 -17.70 -48.93 -25.25
C SER A 302 -18.10 -47.46 -25.42
N GLY A 303 -17.22 -46.52 -25.08
CA GLY A 303 -17.29 -45.15 -25.62
C GLY A 303 -17.02 -43.95 -24.69
N ALA A 304 -16.91 -44.10 -23.36
CA ALA A 304 -16.66 -42.94 -22.49
C ALA A 304 -15.84 -43.27 -21.22
N SER A 305 -14.73 -42.56 -21.05
CA SER A 305 -14.12 -42.32 -19.72
C SER A 305 -14.92 -41.20 -19.02
N PRO A 306 -15.19 -41.28 -17.71
CA PRO A 306 -16.10 -40.36 -17.03
C PRO A 306 -15.50 -38.96 -16.81
N ALA A 307 -15.63 -38.10 -17.81
CA ALA A 307 -15.34 -36.68 -17.72
C ALA A 307 -16.14 -36.03 -16.57
N GLY A 308 -15.45 -35.28 -15.70
CA GLY A 308 -16.01 -34.74 -14.46
C GLY A 308 -15.61 -35.52 -13.18
N SER A 309 -14.88 -36.62 -13.31
CA SER A 309 -14.31 -37.34 -12.16
C SER A 309 -13.14 -36.58 -11.54
N ALA A 310 -13.41 -35.69 -10.59
CA ALA A 310 -12.40 -35.20 -9.68
C ALA A 310 -11.87 -36.37 -8.83
N LEU A 311 -10.54 -36.52 -8.73
CA LEU A 311 -9.94 -37.54 -7.87
C LEU A 311 -10.23 -37.20 -6.41
N THR A 312 -11.09 -37.99 -5.76
CA THR A 312 -11.47 -37.84 -4.33
C THR A 312 -10.32 -38.15 -3.35
N GLY A 313 -9.16 -38.55 -3.87
CA GLY A 313 -7.86 -38.46 -3.20
C GLY A 313 -6.74 -38.62 -4.23
N SER A 314 -5.58 -38.01 -3.98
CA SER A 314 -4.39 -38.07 -4.86
C SER A 314 -3.68 -39.43 -4.76
N TYR A 315 -4.38 -40.52 -5.10
CA TYR A 315 -3.83 -41.88 -5.05
C TYR A 315 -2.96 -42.19 -6.28
N ILE A 316 -1.69 -42.51 -6.06
CA ILE A 316 -0.79 -43.04 -7.10
C ILE A 316 -0.71 -44.56 -7.01
N TRP A 317 -0.51 -45.20 -8.16
CA TRP A 317 -0.35 -46.65 -8.26
C TRP A 317 1.12 -47.03 -8.02
N ALA A 318 1.51 -47.07 -6.75
CA ALA A 318 2.85 -47.49 -6.36
C ALA A 318 2.96 -49.02 -6.44
N GLY A 319 3.96 -49.53 -7.15
CA GLY A 319 4.35 -50.93 -7.08
C GLY A 319 4.99 -51.23 -5.73
N ASN A 320 4.44 -52.21 -4.99
CA ASN A 320 5.12 -52.73 -3.81
C ASN A 320 6.24 -53.72 -4.20
N ALA A 321 7.00 -54.21 -3.23
CA ALA A 321 8.10 -55.18 -3.46
C ALA A 321 7.65 -56.55 -4.04
N SER A 322 6.34 -56.77 -4.21
CA SER A 322 5.76 -57.94 -4.88
C SER A 322 5.27 -57.65 -6.31
N ASN A 323 5.60 -56.47 -6.86
CA ASN A 323 5.13 -55.96 -8.16
C ASN A 323 3.60 -55.84 -8.29
N VAL A 324 2.87 -55.87 -7.17
CA VAL A 324 1.44 -55.57 -7.16
C VAL A 324 1.30 -54.06 -7.01
N ALA A 325 0.76 -53.42 -8.04
CA ALA A 325 0.46 -51.99 -8.01
C ALA A 325 -0.77 -51.76 -7.12
N ALA A 326 -0.59 -50.97 -6.06
CA ALA A 326 -1.65 -50.61 -5.12
C ALA A 326 -1.88 -49.09 -5.12
N ALA A 327 -3.12 -48.68 -4.95
CA ALA A 327 -3.46 -47.27 -4.78
C ALA A 327 -2.97 -46.78 -3.41
N VAL A 328 -1.94 -45.91 -3.40
CA VAL A 328 -1.37 -45.28 -2.20
C VAL A 328 -1.63 -43.78 -2.26
N ALA A 329 -2.21 -43.22 -1.19
CA ALA A 329 -2.48 -41.78 -1.12
C ALA A 329 -1.17 -40.98 -1.04
N MET A 330 -0.94 -40.09 -2.00
CA MET A 330 0.05 -39.03 -1.84
C MET A 330 -0.33 -38.19 -0.62
N SER A 331 0.57 -38.13 0.35
CA SER A 331 0.37 -37.47 1.63
C SER A 331 1.72 -37.03 2.20
N GLY A 332 1.73 -35.93 2.96
CA GLY A 332 2.97 -35.27 3.37
C GLY A 332 3.57 -34.43 2.26
N GLU A 333 4.82 -34.69 1.91
CA GLU A 333 5.69 -33.78 1.14
C GLU A 333 5.40 -33.70 -0.38
N GLY A 334 4.23 -34.17 -0.86
CA GLY A 334 3.91 -34.21 -2.28
C GLY A 334 2.42 -34.17 -2.60
N GLY A 335 2.05 -33.37 -3.61
CA GLY A 335 0.67 -33.16 -4.08
C GLY A 335 0.55 -33.29 -5.60
N LEU A 336 -0.64 -33.69 -6.06
CA LEU A 336 -1.04 -33.69 -7.47
C LEU A 336 -2.38 -32.97 -7.58
N ASP A 337 -2.42 -31.88 -8.33
CA ASP A 337 -3.62 -31.04 -8.45
C ASP A 337 -4.60 -31.47 -9.56
N ASN A 338 -5.75 -30.80 -9.64
CA ASN A 338 -6.80 -31.09 -10.62
C ASN A 338 -6.50 -30.56 -12.04
N THR A 339 -5.39 -29.84 -12.22
CA THR A 339 -4.80 -29.50 -13.53
C THR A 339 -3.67 -30.44 -13.94
N GLY A 340 -3.30 -31.40 -13.09
CA GLY A 340 -2.27 -32.40 -13.35
C GLY A 340 -0.85 -31.98 -12.97
N ALA A 341 -0.68 -30.86 -12.26
CA ALA A 341 0.65 -30.45 -11.80
C ALA A 341 1.07 -31.27 -10.55
N PHE A 342 2.18 -31.97 -10.68
CA PHE A 342 2.83 -32.69 -9.58
C PHE A 342 3.80 -31.74 -8.85
N THR A 343 3.63 -31.59 -7.54
CA THR A 343 4.41 -30.70 -6.69
C THR A 343 5.02 -31.49 -5.52
N LEU A 344 6.24 -31.12 -5.14
CA LEU A 344 6.93 -31.66 -3.97
C LEU A 344 7.26 -30.49 -3.04
N SER A 345 6.77 -30.56 -1.80
CA SER A 345 6.65 -29.42 -0.87
C SER A 345 7.85 -29.22 0.06
N LYS A 346 8.92 -30.00 -0.12
CA LYS A 346 10.13 -29.96 0.71
C LYS A 346 11.38 -30.29 -0.08
N SER A 347 12.53 -29.96 0.50
CA SER A 347 13.87 -30.19 -0.04
C SER A 347 14.03 -31.60 -0.62
N ILE A 348 13.93 -31.66 -1.96
CA ILE A 348 14.49 -32.75 -2.76
C ILE A 348 15.99 -32.50 -2.78
N THR A 349 16.80 -33.55 -2.63
CA THR A 349 18.24 -33.53 -2.96
C THR A 349 18.45 -34.28 -4.29
N PRO A 350 18.07 -33.71 -5.44
CA PRO A 350 18.12 -34.41 -6.72
C PRO A 350 19.58 -34.60 -7.15
N THR A 351 19.99 -35.86 -7.32
CA THR A 351 21.25 -36.21 -7.97
C THR A 351 21.08 -36.05 -9.48
N TRP A 352 21.21 -34.82 -9.96
CA TRP A 352 21.12 -34.45 -11.37
C TRP A 352 22.30 -35.04 -12.17
N ILE A 353 22.04 -36.00 -13.06
CA ILE A 353 23.06 -36.62 -13.92
C ILE A 353 22.93 -36.07 -15.35
N GLY A 354 23.93 -35.28 -15.78
CA GLY A 354 23.97 -34.69 -17.14
C GLY A 354 23.52 -33.22 -17.19
N VAL A 355 23.18 -32.74 -18.38
CA VAL A 355 22.83 -31.32 -18.62
C VAL A 355 21.44 -31.00 -18.06
N HIS A 356 21.36 -29.99 -17.19
CA HIS A 356 20.11 -29.52 -16.58
C HIS A 356 19.88 -28.05 -16.94
N ILE A 357 18.68 -27.74 -17.44
CA ILE A 357 18.32 -26.43 -17.98
C ILE A 357 17.17 -25.85 -17.17
N PHE A 358 17.39 -24.67 -16.60
CA PHE A 358 16.36 -23.91 -15.91
C PHE A 358 15.77 -22.87 -16.86
N ASN A 359 14.59 -23.13 -17.41
CA ASN A 359 13.88 -22.21 -18.32
C ASN A 359 13.29 -20.96 -17.63
N ALA A 360 13.64 -20.69 -16.37
CA ALA A 360 13.18 -19.58 -15.56
C ALA A 360 14.26 -19.22 -14.51
N ALA A 361 14.08 -18.08 -13.83
CA ALA A 361 15.03 -17.62 -12.81
C ALA A 361 15.17 -18.61 -11.64
N ILE A 362 16.41 -18.91 -11.26
CA ILE A 362 16.74 -19.73 -10.09
C ILE A 362 16.69 -18.83 -8.84
N THR A 363 15.97 -19.24 -7.81
CA THR A 363 15.96 -18.57 -6.49
C THR A 363 16.59 -19.49 -5.45
N ALA A 364 17.86 -19.25 -5.12
CA ALA A 364 18.54 -19.90 -4.00
C ALA A 364 18.29 -19.06 -2.73
N ASN A 365 17.75 -19.68 -1.68
CA ASN A 365 17.41 -19.01 -0.41
C ASN A 365 18.50 -19.17 0.67
N ASP A 366 19.62 -19.79 0.32
CA ASP A 366 20.77 -20.12 1.17
C ASP A 366 21.99 -20.31 0.24
N VAL A 367 23.04 -21.02 0.68
CA VAL A 367 24.25 -21.31 -0.10
C VAL A 367 23.95 -21.92 -1.49
N PHE A 368 24.52 -21.31 -2.53
CA PHE A 368 24.58 -21.84 -3.89
C PHE A 368 26.04 -22.21 -4.23
N THR A 369 26.31 -23.51 -4.39
CA THR A 369 27.65 -24.04 -4.69
C THR A 369 27.74 -24.50 -6.14
N LEU A 370 28.84 -24.17 -6.81
CA LEU A 370 29.15 -24.61 -8.17
C LEU A 370 30.36 -25.56 -8.16
N GLY A 371 30.13 -26.82 -8.53
CA GLY A 371 31.15 -27.88 -8.57
C GLY A 371 31.51 -28.46 -7.20
N ASP A 372 32.34 -29.51 -7.21
CA ASP A 372 32.85 -30.22 -6.03
C ASP A 372 34.36 -29.98 -5.77
N GLY A 373 35.04 -29.28 -6.69
CA GLY A 373 36.49 -29.05 -6.68
C GLY A 373 37.28 -29.88 -7.71
N GLY A 374 36.65 -30.82 -8.43
CA GLY A 374 37.26 -31.58 -9.52
C GLY A 374 37.00 -31.03 -10.93
N ASP A 375 35.86 -30.38 -11.14
CA ASP A 375 35.39 -29.94 -12.46
C ASP A 375 35.87 -28.54 -12.91
N THR A 376 36.02 -28.35 -14.22
CA THR A 376 36.26 -27.04 -14.85
C THR A 376 34.95 -26.29 -15.06
N GLY A 377 34.56 -25.47 -14.09
CA GLY A 377 33.38 -24.61 -14.19
C GLY A 377 33.54 -23.37 -15.08
N SER A 378 32.43 -22.86 -15.60
CA SER A 378 32.30 -21.54 -16.21
C SER A 378 30.92 -20.96 -15.93
N ILE A 379 30.79 -19.63 -15.95
CA ILE A 379 29.51 -18.91 -15.82
C ILE A 379 29.41 -17.97 -16.99
N ASN A 380 28.71 -18.35 -18.07
CA ASN A 380 28.58 -17.53 -19.27
C ASN A 380 27.23 -16.80 -19.28
N THR A 381 27.26 -15.48 -19.10
CA THR A 381 26.09 -14.60 -19.27
C THR A 381 26.49 -13.35 -20.05
N SER A 382 25.52 -12.55 -20.51
CA SER A 382 25.78 -11.27 -21.20
C SER A 382 26.45 -10.22 -20.32
N ASP A 383 26.26 -10.32 -19.00
CA ASP A 383 26.53 -9.24 -18.06
C ASP A 383 27.77 -9.57 -17.20
N TRP A 384 27.89 -10.81 -16.72
CA TRP A 384 29.07 -11.35 -16.03
C TRP A 384 29.49 -12.68 -16.68
N ASP A 385 30.72 -12.78 -17.18
CA ASP A 385 31.28 -14.02 -17.76
C ASP A 385 32.52 -14.46 -16.99
N ILE A 386 32.53 -15.72 -16.53
CA ILE A 386 33.70 -16.41 -15.98
C ILE A 386 34.03 -17.56 -16.92
N THR A 387 35.12 -17.39 -17.67
CA THR A 387 35.60 -18.39 -18.62
C THR A 387 36.15 -19.64 -17.91
N THR A 388 36.30 -20.75 -18.64
CA THR A 388 36.94 -22.00 -18.15
C THR A 388 38.43 -21.83 -17.77
N ALA A 389 39.04 -20.69 -18.10
CA ALA A 389 40.38 -20.31 -17.65
C ALA A 389 40.37 -19.49 -16.34
N GLY A 390 39.20 -19.30 -15.70
CA GLY A 390 39.02 -18.50 -14.49
C GLY A 390 39.06 -16.98 -14.72
N ALA A 391 39.20 -16.51 -15.96
CA ALA A 391 39.16 -15.08 -16.26
C ALA A 391 37.72 -14.56 -16.14
N MET A 392 37.53 -13.56 -15.26
CA MET A 392 36.26 -12.90 -14.96
C MET A 392 36.14 -11.62 -15.80
N THR A 393 35.00 -11.39 -16.44
CA THR A 393 34.73 -10.19 -17.25
C THR A 393 33.30 -9.66 -17.03
N GLY A 394 33.02 -8.43 -17.48
CA GLY A 394 31.71 -7.76 -17.33
C GLY A 394 31.39 -7.24 -15.92
N MET A 395 32.04 -7.78 -14.88
CA MET A 395 31.90 -7.31 -13.50
C MET A 395 32.41 -5.87 -13.30
N SER A 396 31.62 -5.04 -12.63
CA SER A 396 31.94 -3.64 -12.30
C SER A 396 32.77 -3.46 -11.03
N GLY A 397 32.93 -4.51 -10.22
CA GLY A 397 33.76 -4.51 -9.02
C GLY A 397 33.73 -5.85 -8.29
N ILE A 398 34.70 -6.07 -7.39
CA ILE A 398 34.79 -7.23 -6.50
C ILE A 398 34.94 -6.71 -5.07
N THR A 399 34.00 -7.06 -4.19
CA THR A 399 34.08 -6.76 -2.75
C THR A 399 34.52 -8.02 -2.02
N ASN A 400 35.54 -7.90 -1.17
CA ASN A 400 36.05 -9.00 -0.34
C ASN A 400 35.80 -8.64 1.13
N ASP A 401 35.52 -9.63 1.97
CA ASP A 401 35.40 -9.51 3.43
C ASP A 401 36.77 -9.54 4.15
N GLY A 402 37.84 -9.84 3.41
CA GLY A 402 39.23 -9.86 3.89
C GLY A 402 40.26 -9.43 2.85
N SER A 403 41.51 -9.84 3.05
CA SER A 403 42.64 -9.44 2.19
C SER A 403 42.61 -10.12 0.83
N TYR A 404 42.43 -9.34 -0.25
CA TYR A 404 42.66 -9.81 -1.61
C TYR A 404 44.10 -10.32 -1.77
N THR A 405 44.24 -11.58 -2.19
CA THR A 405 45.53 -12.27 -2.33
C THR A 405 45.59 -12.95 -3.69
N GLN A 406 46.61 -12.62 -4.49
CA GLN A 406 46.91 -13.32 -5.74
C GLN A 406 48.25 -14.05 -5.59
N ASN A 407 48.26 -15.35 -5.88
CA ASN A 407 49.45 -16.20 -5.77
C ASN A 407 49.88 -16.72 -7.16
N GLY A 408 50.34 -15.80 -8.01
CA GLY A 408 50.75 -16.10 -9.38
C GLY A 408 51.81 -15.11 -9.89
N ALA A 409 52.51 -15.47 -10.97
CA ALA A 409 53.59 -14.66 -11.55
C ALA A 409 53.12 -13.58 -12.54
N SER A 410 51.83 -13.59 -12.91
CA SER A 410 51.23 -12.61 -13.82
C SER A 410 51.06 -11.24 -13.14
N ALA A 411 51.22 -10.14 -13.89
CA ALA A 411 51.04 -8.79 -13.35
C ALA A 411 49.57 -8.42 -13.14
N ASN A 412 49.26 -7.72 -12.05
CA ASN A 412 47.96 -7.07 -11.86
C ASN A 412 47.89 -5.76 -12.65
N THR A 413 47.27 -5.81 -13.82
CA THR A 413 47.02 -4.63 -14.66
C THR A 413 45.81 -3.85 -14.14
N PHE A 414 46.03 -3.00 -13.14
CA PHE A 414 45.02 -2.01 -12.74
C PHE A 414 45.00 -0.84 -13.75
N THR A 415 43.81 -0.45 -14.20
CA THR A 415 43.61 0.69 -15.11
C THR A 415 42.83 1.81 -14.40
N GLY A 416 43.13 3.07 -14.74
CA GLY A 416 42.55 4.23 -14.08
C GLY A 416 43.12 4.48 -12.67
N ALA A 417 42.35 5.18 -11.83
CA ALA A 417 42.79 5.57 -10.49
C ALA A 417 42.58 4.44 -9.46
N THR A 418 43.68 3.84 -9.01
CA THR A 418 43.66 2.82 -7.94
C THR A 418 43.85 3.49 -6.58
N THR A 419 42.92 3.27 -5.64
CA THR A 419 43.01 3.80 -4.27
C THR A 419 43.43 2.68 -3.31
N VAL A 420 44.52 2.89 -2.57
CA VAL A 420 44.94 2.01 -1.47
C VAL A 420 44.70 2.75 -0.16
N SER A 421 43.66 2.35 0.59
CA SER A 421 43.19 3.07 1.78
C SER A 421 44.05 2.86 3.04
N ASN A 422 45.02 1.95 2.98
CA ASN A 422 45.95 1.58 4.04
C ASN A 422 47.40 1.70 3.54
N SER A 423 48.38 1.48 4.42
CA SER A 423 49.81 1.54 4.06
C SER A 423 50.21 0.55 2.96
N LEU A 424 50.58 1.06 1.79
CA LEU A 424 51.19 0.26 0.72
C LEU A 424 52.62 -0.15 1.11
N THR A 425 52.84 -1.45 1.33
CA THR A 425 54.17 -2.03 1.55
C THR A 425 54.60 -2.79 0.30
N ALA A 426 55.72 -2.42 -0.31
CA ALA A 426 56.26 -3.07 -1.50
C ALA A 426 57.79 -3.17 -1.42
N SER A 427 58.37 -4.23 -2.01
CA SER A 427 59.82 -4.41 -2.12
C SER A 427 60.47 -3.48 -3.15
N SER A 428 59.70 -3.05 -4.14
CA SER A 428 60.06 -2.01 -5.11
C SER A 428 58.81 -1.26 -5.57
N PHE A 429 58.98 -0.01 -6.00
CA PHE A 429 57.93 0.79 -6.62
C PHE A 429 58.54 1.57 -7.79
N THR A 430 57.95 1.43 -8.98
CA THR A 430 58.48 2.00 -10.22
C THR A 430 57.41 2.85 -10.89
N ALA A 431 57.52 4.18 -10.79
CA ALA A 431 56.70 5.10 -11.56
C ALA A 431 57.35 5.35 -12.94
N ALA A 432 56.66 4.97 -14.02
CA ALA A 432 57.12 5.22 -15.40
C ALA A 432 56.70 6.61 -15.94
N ASN A 433 55.88 7.36 -15.20
CA ASN A 433 55.47 8.72 -15.57
C ASN A 433 56.57 9.73 -15.16
N ALA A 434 56.77 10.78 -15.97
CA ALA A 434 57.74 11.84 -15.69
C ALA A 434 57.51 12.60 -14.35
N LEU A 435 56.28 12.59 -13.82
CA LEU A 435 55.95 13.15 -12.50
C LEU A 435 56.34 12.22 -11.33
N GLY A 436 56.76 10.98 -11.60
CA GLY A 436 57.14 10.01 -10.57
C GLY A 436 55.98 9.64 -9.63
N ALA A 437 56.22 9.71 -8.33
CA ALA A 437 55.24 9.47 -7.28
C ALA A 437 54.92 10.77 -6.53
N SER A 438 53.67 11.24 -6.61
CA SER A 438 53.20 12.36 -5.79
C SER A 438 52.74 11.85 -4.44
N LEU A 439 53.60 11.97 -3.42
CA LEU A 439 53.36 11.47 -2.06
C LEU A 439 53.75 12.54 -1.02
N PRO A 440 52.90 12.86 -0.03
CA PRO A 440 53.24 13.84 1.01
C PRO A 440 54.24 13.29 2.04
N ARG A 441 54.36 11.96 2.16
CA ARG A 441 55.26 11.25 3.07
C ARG A 441 55.64 9.89 2.49
N ILE A 442 56.91 9.53 2.57
CA ILE A 442 57.47 8.20 2.32
C ILE A 442 58.20 7.77 3.59
N GLU A 443 57.97 6.54 4.04
CA GLU A 443 58.69 5.93 5.17
C GLU A 443 59.41 4.66 4.67
N TYR A 444 60.67 4.49 5.06
CA TYR A 444 61.56 3.46 4.51
C TYR A 444 61.79 2.32 5.51
N ARG A 445 62.45 2.65 6.62
CA ARG A 445 62.57 1.83 7.83
C ARG A 445 62.10 2.69 8.99
N THR A 446 61.82 2.08 10.15
CA THR A 446 61.34 2.77 11.36
C THR A 446 62.09 4.09 11.60
N ASN A 447 61.35 5.19 11.69
CA ASN A 447 61.85 6.56 11.89
C ASN A 447 62.69 7.17 10.73
N ILE A 448 62.85 6.48 9.59
CA ILE A 448 63.48 7.03 8.37
C ILE A 448 62.38 7.42 7.38
N ILE A 449 62.12 8.72 7.32
CA ILE A 449 61.01 9.38 6.63
C ILE A 449 61.54 10.51 5.74
N THR A 450 60.98 10.63 4.54
CA THR A 450 60.98 11.87 3.73
C THR A 450 59.55 12.38 3.57
N SER A 451 59.34 13.70 3.58
CA SER A 451 58.00 14.30 3.46
C SER A 451 58.02 15.72 2.91
N SER A 452 56.94 16.15 2.28
CA SER A 452 56.78 17.55 1.86
C SER A 452 56.73 18.48 3.08
N ALA A 453 57.50 19.56 3.06
CA ALA A 453 57.32 20.68 3.98
C ALA A 453 56.04 21.44 3.64
N ALA A 454 55.50 22.22 4.58
CA ALA A 454 54.32 23.03 4.32
C ALA A 454 54.61 24.15 3.31
N ALA A 455 53.57 24.69 2.66
CA ALA A 455 53.71 25.86 1.80
C ALA A 455 54.28 27.09 2.56
N ALA A 456 53.99 27.19 3.87
CA ALA A 456 54.58 28.20 4.78
C ALA A 456 56.09 28.00 5.04
N GLN A 457 56.66 26.87 4.60
CA GLN A 457 58.07 26.50 4.65
C GLN A 457 58.63 26.36 3.22
N TYR A 458 58.08 27.17 2.30
CA TYR A 458 58.44 27.24 0.87
C TYR A 458 58.26 25.93 0.07
N GLY A 459 57.55 24.93 0.61
CA GLY A 459 57.21 23.70 -0.11
C GLY A 459 58.39 22.75 -0.38
N GLY A 460 59.47 22.84 0.42
CA GLY A 460 60.64 21.96 0.31
C GLY A 460 60.39 20.51 0.77
N VAL A 461 61.49 19.77 1.01
CA VAL A 461 61.44 18.38 1.51
C VAL A 461 62.09 18.29 2.89
N TYR A 462 61.39 17.71 3.84
CA TYR A 462 61.95 17.25 5.10
C TYR A 462 62.53 15.85 4.96
N VAL A 463 63.70 15.66 5.58
CA VAL A 463 64.33 14.36 5.81
C VAL A 463 64.48 14.22 7.32
N SER A 464 63.95 13.15 7.91
CA SER A 464 63.98 12.93 9.37
C SER A 464 65.36 12.55 9.93
N THR A 465 66.29 12.20 9.05
CA THR A 465 67.67 11.79 9.36
C THR A 465 68.63 12.36 8.31
N HIS A 466 69.84 11.79 8.20
CA HIS A 466 70.84 12.19 7.21
C HIS A 466 70.39 11.95 5.75
N MET A 467 70.81 12.84 4.85
CA MET A 467 70.76 12.67 3.40
C MET A 467 72.17 12.35 2.88
N TYR A 468 72.38 11.17 2.29
CA TYR A 468 73.68 10.76 1.74
C TYR A 468 73.76 11.09 0.24
N LEU A 469 74.78 11.85 -0.16
CA LEU A 469 75.09 12.11 -1.57
C LEU A 469 76.25 11.21 -2.02
N PRO A 470 76.20 10.59 -3.21
CA PRO A 470 77.33 9.86 -3.76
C PRO A 470 78.48 10.80 -4.14
N SER A 471 79.70 10.28 -4.22
CA SER A 471 80.90 11.07 -4.54
C SER A 471 80.73 11.86 -5.87
N GLY A 472 81.02 13.15 -5.83
CA GLY A 472 80.87 14.08 -6.97
C GLY A 472 79.46 14.63 -7.20
N ALA A 473 78.43 14.14 -6.50
CA ALA A 473 77.11 14.77 -6.51
C ALA A 473 77.14 16.12 -5.75
N LYS A 474 76.27 17.04 -6.17
CA LYS A 474 76.19 18.40 -5.64
C LYS A 474 74.82 18.64 -5.01
N TYR A 475 74.80 19.32 -3.87
CA TYR A 475 73.59 19.97 -3.37
C TYR A 475 73.41 21.29 -4.14
N TYR A 476 72.19 21.56 -4.60
CA TYR A 476 71.83 22.81 -5.27
C TYR A 476 70.67 23.45 -4.50
N GLY A 477 70.91 24.60 -3.89
CA GLY A 477 69.96 25.32 -3.06
C GLY A 477 70.68 26.44 -2.28
N ASP A 478 69.92 27.19 -1.48
CA ASP A 478 70.51 28.11 -0.50
C ASP A 478 71.10 27.29 0.66
N GLY A 479 72.41 27.45 0.88
CA GLY A 479 73.16 26.78 1.94
C GLY A 479 73.37 27.63 3.20
N SER A 480 72.90 28.87 3.24
CA SER A 480 73.21 29.84 4.30
C SER A 480 72.78 29.43 5.71
N ALA A 481 71.80 28.52 5.84
CA ALA A 481 71.33 27.97 7.10
C ALA A 481 71.90 26.57 7.45
N LEU A 482 72.86 26.04 6.66
CA LEU A 482 73.46 24.73 6.90
C LEU A 482 74.54 24.77 7.99
N ALA A 483 74.12 24.62 9.25
CA ALA A 483 75.02 24.50 10.40
C ALA A 483 75.51 23.05 10.63
N GLY A 484 76.69 22.90 11.27
CA GLY A 484 77.21 21.61 11.70
C GLY A 484 77.77 20.72 10.59
N ILE A 485 77.86 21.21 9.34
CA ILE A 485 78.67 20.57 8.30
C ILE A 485 80.13 20.72 8.69
N THR A 486 80.84 19.61 8.85
CA THR A 486 82.28 19.56 9.16
C THR A 486 83.10 19.98 7.93
N GLY A 487 83.04 21.26 7.57
CA GLY A 487 83.58 21.78 6.30
C GLY A 487 82.92 23.04 5.76
N ASP A 488 82.52 23.99 6.62
CA ASP A 488 82.42 25.41 6.22
C ASP A 488 83.81 26.10 6.17
N SER A 489 84.79 25.47 6.81
CA SER A 489 85.99 26.10 7.30
C SER A 489 86.98 26.37 6.17
N LEU A 490 87.31 27.65 5.95
CA LEU A 490 88.01 28.21 4.79
C LEU A 490 89.48 27.75 4.65
N GLY A 491 89.70 26.45 4.36
CA GLY A 491 91.02 25.86 4.13
C GLY A 491 91.60 26.25 2.76
N ASN A 492 91.65 25.30 1.82
CA ASN A 492 92.02 25.57 0.42
C ASN A 492 90.84 26.15 -0.38
N HIS A 493 90.16 27.16 0.17
CA HIS A 493 89.02 27.83 -0.47
C HIS A 493 89.48 28.74 -1.61
N ILE A 494 88.95 28.52 -2.83
CA ILE A 494 89.21 29.35 -4.00
C ILE A 494 87.93 30.12 -4.34
N ALA A 495 87.87 31.38 -3.94
CA ALA A 495 86.80 32.29 -4.35
C ALA A 495 86.95 32.62 -5.84
N THR A 496 86.02 32.16 -6.67
CA THR A 496 85.97 32.48 -8.12
C THR A 496 85.18 33.76 -8.43
N THR A 497 84.61 34.39 -7.40
CA THR A 497 83.88 35.65 -7.41
C THR A 497 84.27 36.48 -6.17
N THR A 498 83.78 37.71 -6.06
CA THR A 498 84.06 38.59 -4.90
C THR A 498 83.61 37.95 -3.58
N LEU A 499 84.57 37.71 -2.67
CA LEU A 499 84.28 37.42 -1.28
C LEU A 499 83.89 38.72 -0.56
N ASP A 500 82.69 38.77 0.00
CA ASP A 500 82.29 39.87 0.87
C ASP A 500 82.82 39.65 2.30
N MET A 501 83.47 40.67 2.86
CA MET A 501 83.94 40.71 4.24
C MET A 501 83.50 42.02 4.95
N ALA A 502 82.49 42.72 4.43
CA ALA A 502 81.99 43.95 5.01
C ALA A 502 81.53 43.75 6.46
N GLY A 503 82.21 44.41 7.40
CA GLY A 503 81.95 44.29 8.85
C GLY A 503 82.64 43.09 9.53
N PHE A 504 83.37 42.25 8.80
CA PHE A 504 84.10 41.10 9.35
C PHE A 504 85.60 41.37 9.47
N ASN A 505 86.19 41.01 10.62
CA ASN A 505 87.63 41.13 10.86
C ASN A 505 88.35 39.84 10.45
N MET A 506 89.52 39.96 9.82
CA MET A 506 90.51 38.88 9.81
C MET A 506 91.27 38.87 11.14
N VAL A 507 91.19 37.78 11.89
CA VAL A 507 91.86 37.58 13.19
C VAL A 507 92.69 36.30 13.16
N ASP A 508 93.73 36.24 14.00
CA ASP A 508 94.63 35.08 14.19
C ASP A 508 95.28 34.49 12.92
N VAL A 509 95.36 35.28 11.84
CA VAL A 509 96.04 34.94 10.59
C VAL A 509 97.55 35.22 10.69
N SER A 510 98.38 34.26 10.25
CA SER A 510 99.84 34.39 10.25
C SER A 510 100.38 35.28 9.12
N THR A 511 99.70 35.29 7.97
CA THR A 511 100.03 36.14 6.81
C THR A 511 98.76 36.50 6.04
N ILE A 512 98.69 37.72 5.52
CA ILE A 512 97.71 38.15 4.53
C ILE A 512 98.48 38.43 3.23
N SER A 513 98.07 37.81 2.12
CA SER A 513 98.69 37.99 0.80
C SER A 513 97.64 38.50 -0.19
N VAL A 514 97.81 39.74 -0.66
CA VAL A 514 96.90 40.43 -1.59
C VAL A 514 97.71 41.19 -2.64
N SER A 515 97.20 41.25 -3.87
CA SER A 515 97.86 41.94 -4.98
C SER A 515 97.75 43.46 -4.91
N SER A 516 96.67 43.97 -4.33
CA SER A 516 96.45 45.39 -4.03
C SER A 516 95.40 45.55 -2.93
N ILE A 517 95.41 46.71 -2.27
CA ILE A 517 94.32 47.15 -1.37
C ILE A 517 93.82 48.48 -1.93
N THR A 518 92.60 48.50 -2.45
CA THR A 518 91.94 49.71 -2.97
C THR A 518 90.85 50.16 -2.01
N THR A 519 90.75 51.48 -1.81
CA THR A 519 89.83 52.09 -0.84
C THR A 519 89.23 53.37 -1.44
N THR A 520 87.95 53.63 -1.16
CA THR A 520 87.19 54.73 -1.78
C THR A 520 86.97 55.94 -0.88
N ALA A 521 87.19 55.81 0.43
CA ALA A 521 86.86 56.87 1.41
C ALA A 521 87.92 57.09 2.50
N ALA A 522 88.64 56.06 2.93
CA ALA A 522 89.72 56.13 3.91
C ALA A 522 90.87 55.21 3.48
N GLY A 523 92.11 55.69 3.54
CA GLY A 523 93.30 54.90 3.21
C GLY A 523 93.55 53.74 4.19
N VAL A 524 94.61 52.97 3.97
CA VAL A 524 94.97 51.84 4.85
C VAL A 524 95.38 52.36 6.22
N ILE A 525 94.55 52.09 7.24
CA ILE A 525 94.81 52.45 8.64
C ILE A 525 95.51 51.29 9.34
N PHE A 526 96.69 51.56 9.90
CA PHE A 526 97.38 50.65 10.81
C PHE A 526 97.12 51.10 12.25
N SER A 527 96.56 50.24 13.09
CA SER A 527 96.07 50.59 14.44
C SER A 527 97.16 50.77 15.50
N THR A 528 98.41 50.39 15.22
CA THR A 528 99.53 50.60 16.16
C THR A 528 100.88 50.75 15.44
N ASN A 529 101.30 49.76 14.66
CA ASN A 529 102.61 49.74 13.99
C ASN A 529 102.49 49.13 12.59
N ALA A 530 103.35 49.55 11.67
CA ALA A 530 103.63 48.86 10.41
C ALA A 530 105.11 48.47 10.38
N TYR A 531 105.41 47.19 10.13
CA TYR A 531 106.78 46.66 10.19
C TYR A 531 107.17 45.99 8.88
N PHE A 532 108.18 46.55 8.21
CA PHE A 532 108.63 46.13 6.87
C PHE A 532 109.96 45.38 6.98
N ILE A 533 109.92 44.05 6.91
CA ILE A 533 111.12 43.19 6.99
C ILE A 533 111.71 43.04 5.58
N ASN A 534 112.96 43.49 5.40
CA ASN A 534 113.75 43.38 4.15
C ASN A 534 113.13 44.02 2.88
N GLY A 535 111.96 44.65 2.96
CA GLY A 535 111.30 45.34 1.86
C GLY A 535 111.69 46.82 1.75
N ASN A 536 111.61 47.35 0.53
CA ASN A 536 111.69 48.78 0.24
C ASN A 536 110.28 49.38 0.24
N VAL A 537 110.05 50.47 0.98
CA VAL A 537 108.75 51.16 1.05
C VAL A 537 108.70 52.27 0.00
N GLY A 538 107.86 52.09 -1.01
CA GLY A 538 107.63 53.06 -2.08
C GLY A 538 106.34 53.85 -1.89
N ILE A 539 106.40 55.17 -2.04
CA ILE A 539 105.24 56.06 -2.13
C ILE A 539 105.32 56.79 -3.48
N GLY A 540 104.30 56.64 -4.32
CA GLY A 540 104.32 57.15 -5.69
C GLY A 540 105.23 56.37 -6.65
N THR A 541 105.83 55.25 -6.21
CA THR A 541 106.64 54.34 -7.03
C THR A 541 106.28 52.88 -6.76
N ALA A 542 106.22 52.07 -7.82
CA ALA A 542 106.02 50.62 -7.76
C ALA A 542 107.35 49.84 -7.69
N GLY A 543 108.49 50.51 -7.87
CA GLY A 543 109.83 49.91 -7.83
C GLY A 543 110.81 50.78 -7.04
N PRO A 544 110.62 50.93 -5.71
CA PRO A 544 111.51 51.73 -4.87
C PRO A 544 112.93 51.12 -4.85
N GLY A 545 113.91 51.90 -5.31
CA GLY A 545 115.34 51.54 -5.36
C GLY A 545 116.06 51.70 -4.02
N SER A 546 115.41 52.29 -3.00
CA SER A 546 115.92 52.41 -1.64
C SER A 546 114.88 52.03 -0.59
N ARG A 547 115.31 51.80 0.66
CA ARG A 547 114.43 51.32 1.76
C ARG A 547 113.20 52.20 2.02
N PHE A 548 113.27 53.49 1.72
CA PHE A 548 112.14 54.40 1.76
C PHE A 548 112.29 55.43 0.64
N GLU A 549 111.40 55.38 -0.35
CA GLU A 549 111.43 56.25 -1.52
C GLU A 549 110.07 56.90 -1.77
N ILE A 550 110.10 58.21 -2.02
CA ILE A 550 108.92 59.00 -2.37
C ILE A 550 109.19 59.65 -3.74
N ILE A 551 108.39 59.33 -4.75
CA ILE A 551 108.44 59.96 -6.07
C ILE A 551 107.20 60.86 -6.23
N GLY A 552 107.40 62.07 -6.78
CA GLY A 552 106.31 62.95 -7.20
C GLY A 552 105.51 63.63 -6.08
N GLY A 553 106.01 63.61 -4.84
CA GLY A 553 105.35 64.23 -3.68
C GLY A 553 106.33 64.76 -2.62
N SER A 554 105.81 65.39 -1.58
CA SER A 554 106.59 65.91 -0.45
C SER A 554 106.54 64.97 0.76
N SER A 555 107.71 64.67 1.35
CA SER A 555 107.74 64.13 2.71
C SER A 555 107.49 65.23 3.73
N THR A 556 106.68 64.96 4.76
CA THR A 556 106.49 65.88 5.89
C THR A 556 106.55 65.11 7.20
N PHE A 557 107.69 65.18 7.88
CA PHE A 557 107.85 64.64 9.23
C PHE A 557 107.29 65.63 10.26
N ARG A 558 106.44 65.16 11.18
CA ARG A 558 105.87 65.96 12.28
C ARG A 558 106.02 65.20 13.59
N GLY A 559 106.55 65.87 14.61
CA GLY A 559 106.38 65.45 16.00
C GLY A 559 104.96 65.79 16.47
N SER A 560 104.42 64.98 17.38
CA SER A 560 103.15 65.23 18.07
C SER A 560 103.35 65.72 19.51
N ASP A 561 104.58 65.70 20.01
CA ASP A 561 105.01 66.11 21.33
C ASP A 561 105.88 67.39 21.28
N SER A 562 106.53 67.74 22.39
CA SER A 562 107.41 68.93 22.46
C SER A 562 108.80 68.72 21.85
N ASN A 563 109.06 67.55 21.24
CA ASN A 563 110.32 67.26 20.58
C ASN A 563 110.24 67.59 19.08
N SER A 564 111.35 68.09 18.51
CA SER A 564 111.50 68.19 17.06
C SER A 564 111.50 66.79 16.44
N ALA A 565 110.88 66.63 15.26
CA ALA A 565 110.94 65.37 14.51
C ALA A 565 112.39 65.02 14.15
N ILE A 566 112.96 64.01 14.83
CA ILE A 566 114.35 63.58 14.61
C ILE A 566 114.42 62.68 13.36
N VAL A 567 114.80 63.27 12.23
CA VAL A 567 115.01 62.52 10.98
C VAL A 567 116.47 62.04 10.93
N GLY A 568 116.72 60.85 11.48
CA GLY A 568 118.06 60.26 11.56
C GLY A 568 118.51 59.61 10.24
N PHE A 569 119.19 60.36 9.38
CA PHE A 569 119.81 59.84 8.16
C PHE A 569 121.20 59.21 8.44
N THR A 570 121.24 58.08 9.16
CA THR A 570 122.49 57.37 9.45
C THR A 570 122.93 56.46 8.31
N ASN A 571 124.19 56.55 7.89
CA ASN A 571 124.81 55.51 7.05
C ASN A 571 125.09 54.22 7.87
N ALA A 572 125.63 53.18 7.22
CA ALA A 572 125.94 51.90 7.87
C ALA A 572 126.98 51.99 9.01
N SER A 573 127.72 53.11 9.11
CA SER A 573 128.68 53.40 10.18
C SER A 573 128.08 54.30 11.29
N GLY A 574 126.79 54.62 11.23
CA GLY A 574 126.10 55.50 12.19
C GLY A 574 126.27 57.00 11.94
N ASN A 575 126.99 57.42 10.89
CA ASN A 575 127.21 58.83 10.60
C ASN A 575 125.95 59.47 9.98
N TYR A 576 125.50 60.59 10.55
CA TYR A 576 124.37 61.37 10.04
C TYR A 576 124.78 62.20 8.81
N SER A 577 124.11 62.01 7.67
CA SER A 577 124.34 62.81 6.47
C SER A 577 123.04 63.26 5.79
N VAL A 578 122.88 64.58 5.63
CA VAL A 578 121.83 65.19 4.80
C VAL A 578 122.47 65.61 3.49
N VAL A 579 122.29 64.80 2.44
CA VAL A 579 122.80 65.10 1.10
C VAL A 579 121.73 65.83 0.29
N ILE A 580 122.08 66.95 -0.32
CA ILE A 580 121.19 67.78 -1.15
C ILE A 580 121.85 67.94 -2.52
N SER A 581 121.44 67.11 -3.47
CA SER A 581 122.18 66.84 -4.70
C SER A 581 122.09 67.93 -5.78
N THR A 582 121.08 68.80 -5.74
CA THR A 582 120.82 69.78 -6.81
C THR A 582 120.28 71.12 -6.27
N THR A 583 121.19 72.06 -5.99
CA THR A 583 120.94 73.51 -5.77
C THR A 583 119.86 73.94 -4.75
N GLY A 584 119.26 73.00 -4.01
CA GLY A 584 118.18 73.25 -3.06
C GLY A 584 118.60 74.10 -1.86
N LYS A 585 117.80 75.13 -1.53
CA LYS A 585 118.05 75.99 -0.37
C LYS A 585 117.66 75.27 0.93
N VAL A 586 118.64 75.01 1.80
CA VAL A 586 118.38 74.64 3.20
C VAL A 586 117.78 75.85 3.92
N SER A 587 116.47 75.81 4.16
CA SER A 587 115.76 76.83 4.94
C SER A 587 115.55 76.31 6.36
N VAL A 588 116.50 76.60 7.26
CA VAL A 588 116.28 76.39 8.70
C VAL A 588 115.39 77.51 9.25
N GLY A 589 114.29 77.15 9.93
CA GLY A 589 113.39 78.11 10.59
C GLY A 589 113.95 78.72 11.88
N GLY A 590 115.24 78.55 12.15
CA GLY A 590 115.92 78.91 13.39
C GLY A 590 117.44 78.88 13.21
N ALA A 591 118.19 78.75 14.31
CA ALA A 591 119.65 78.78 14.26
C ALA A 591 120.27 77.46 13.73
N LEU A 592 121.04 77.53 12.64
CA LEU A 592 121.98 76.49 12.27
C LEU A 592 123.15 76.49 13.26
N ARG A 593 123.45 75.34 13.87
CA ARG A 593 124.61 75.15 14.75
C ARG A 593 125.75 74.52 13.96
N LEU A 594 126.78 75.30 13.64
CA LEU A 594 128.04 74.81 13.06
C LEU A 594 129.04 74.49 14.18
N ALA A 595 130.07 73.68 13.85
CA ALA A 595 131.19 73.46 14.76
C ALA A 595 131.94 74.77 14.98
N SER A 596 132.06 75.19 16.24
CA SER A 596 132.66 76.48 16.61
C SER A 596 134.16 76.33 16.87
N LYS A 597 134.96 77.27 16.36
CA LYS A 597 136.42 77.30 16.49
C LYS A 597 136.96 78.71 16.67
N THR A 598 138.15 78.83 17.24
CA THR A 598 138.96 80.05 17.22
C THR A 598 139.84 80.10 15.97
N LYS A 599 140.36 81.28 15.59
CA LYS A 599 141.32 81.43 14.49
C LYS A 599 142.59 80.59 14.70
N ALA A 600 143.04 80.45 15.96
CA ALA A 600 144.20 79.64 16.32
C ALA A 600 143.94 78.13 16.13
N GLU A 601 142.76 77.62 16.52
CA GLU A 601 142.41 76.22 16.24
C GLU A 601 142.28 75.94 14.74
N LEU A 602 141.73 76.88 13.95
CA LEU A 602 141.59 76.70 12.51
C LEU A 602 142.96 76.56 11.80
N TYR A 603 144.00 77.28 12.22
CA TYR A 603 145.36 77.04 11.69
C TYR A 603 145.96 75.68 12.06
N LEU A 604 145.45 75.02 13.10
CA LEU A 604 145.91 73.70 13.54
C LEU A 604 145.05 72.55 12.99
N ILE A 605 143.84 72.83 12.50
CA ILE A 605 142.98 71.86 11.84
C ILE A 605 143.44 71.69 10.40
N ALA A 606 143.85 70.48 10.06
CA ALA A 606 143.88 69.96 8.70
C ALA A 606 142.48 69.41 8.37
N PRO A 607 141.71 70.04 7.45
CA PRO A 607 140.39 69.54 7.05
C PRO A 607 140.50 68.14 6.42
N ALA A 608 139.52 67.28 6.65
CA ALA A 608 139.45 65.99 5.97
C ALA A 608 139.08 66.17 4.49
N GLU A 609 138.18 67.11 4.19
CA GLU A 609 137.80 67.47 2.81
C GLU A 609 137.70 69.00 2.60
N VAL A 610 137.54 69.41 1.33
CA VAL A 610 137.27 70.79 0.90
C VAL A 610 135.77 71.07 1.02
N GLY A 611 135.39 72.21 1.61
CA GLY A 611 133.98 72.56 1.86
C GLY A 611 133.51 72.40 3.30
N GLU A 612 134.36 71.99 4.25
CA GLU A 612 133.98 71.88 5.66
C GLU A 612 133.65 73.26 6.26
N MET A 613 132.46 73.39 6.83
CA MET A 613 131.95 74.65 7.36
C MET A 613 132.08 74.75 8.88
N TYR A 614 132.91 75.68 9.36
CA TYR A 614 133.03 76.01 10.79
C TYR A 614 132.56 77.44 11.07
N PHE A 615 132.20 77.72 12.32
CA PHE A 615 131.95 79.08 12.80
C PHE A 615 133.19 79.59 13.55
N CYS A 616 133.93 80.53 12.96
CA CYS A 616 135.03 81.17 13.67
C CYS A 616 134.48 82.18 14.69
N THR A 617 135.13 82.22 15.85
CA THR A 617 134.78 83.08 16.98
C THR A 617 135.73 84.27 17.16
N THR A 618 136.89 84.25 16.49
CA THR A 618 137.98 85.23 16.72
C THR A 618 138.65 85.75 15.44
N CYS A 619 138.06 85.53 14.25
CA CYS A 619 138.62 85.93 12.95
C CYS A 619 138.29 87.41 12.61
N VAL A 620 138.33 88.31 13.59
CA VAL A 620 137.65 89.62 13.51
C VAL A 620 138.49 90.69 12.80
N ALA A 621 138.13 90.99 11.55
CA ALA A 621 137.85 92.38 11.16
C ALA A 621 136.35 92.66 11.35
N ALA A 622 135.95 93.92 11.53
CA ALA A 622 134.64 94.23 12.12
C ALA A 622 133.43 94.00 11.16
N SER A 623 132.34 93.48 11.75
CA SER A 623 130.92 93.59 11.33
C SER A 623 130.26 92.56 10.39
N THR A 624 130.93 91.50 9.90
CA THR A 624 130.26 90.39 9.17
C THR A 624 130.50 88.99 9.78
N LYS A 625 129.63 88.03 9.45
CA LYS A 625 129.49 86.74 10.13
C LYS A 625 130.53 85.72 9.64
N GLN A 626 131.33 85.20 10.57
CA GLN A 626 132.51 84.37 10.27
C GLN A 626 132.16 82.89 10.09
N ILE A 627 131.38 82.56 9.05
CA ILE A 627 131.33 81.18 8.55
C ILE A 627 132.54 80.98 7.65
N VAL A 628 133.37 80.01 8.01
CA VAL A 628 134.63 79.69 7.34
C VAL A 628 134.46 78.35 6.63
N VAL A 629 135.10 78.20 5.48
CA VAL A 629 135.00 77.02 4.62
C VAL A 629 136.39 76.52 4.28
N SER A 630 136.68 75.22 4.40
CA SER A 630 137.98 74.68 3.99
C SER A 630 138.19 74.81 2.48
N THR A 631 139.36 75.29 2.07
CA THR A 631 139.80 75.41 0.66
C THR A 631 140.82 74.33 0.26
N GLY A 632 141.34 73.60 1.23
CA GLY A 632 142.25 72.48 1.05
C GLY A 632 142.35 71.65 2.33
N THR A 633 142.94 70.46 2.24
CA THR A 633 143.07 69.52 3.37
C THR A 633 144.34 69.73 4.21
N SER A 634 145.20 70.68 3.85
CA SER A 634 146.34 71.09 4.68
C SER A 634 145.92 71.98 5.85
N ALA A 635 146.68 71.94 6.94
CA ALA A 635 146.39 72.72 8.15
C ALA A 635 146.27 74.23 7.85
N GLY A 636 145.16 74.85 8.26
CA GLY A 636 144.90 76.27 8.08
C GLY A 636 144.37 76.71 6.71
N ASN A 637 144.13 75.80 5.76
CA ASN A 637 143.54 76.15 4.46
C ASN A 637 142.02 76.40 4.57
N PHE A 638 141.66 77.61 5.02
CA PHE A 638 140.28 78.10 5.11
C PHE A 638 140.09 79.41 4.34
N SER A 639 138.88 79.64 3.83
CA SER A 639 138.42 80.93 3.28
C SER A 639 137.04 81.32 3.80
N ASP A 640 136.58 82.51 3.41
CA ASP A 640 135.24 83.00 3.74
C ASP A 640 134.21 82.22 2.93
N ALA A 641 133.07 81.90 3.54
CA ALA A 641 131.89 81.43 2.82
C ALA A 641 131.41 82.43 1.73
N MET A 642 131.83 83.70 1.81
CA MET A 642 131.57 84.75 0.83
C MET A 642 132.78 85.12 -0.06
N GLY A 643 133.86 84.32 -0.06
CA GLY A 643 134.91 84.38 -1.10
C GLY A 643 136.00 85.45 -0.97
N GLY A 644 136.26 86.00 0.22
CA GLY A 644 137.37 86.93 0.47
C GLY A 644 138.75 86.25 0.51
N SER A 645 139.76 86.85 -0.14
CA SER A 645 141.10 86.27 -0.35
C SER A 645 142.15 86.52 0.74
N ASN A 646 141.80 87.19 1.85
CA ASN A 646 142.68 87.46 2.98
C ASN A 646 142.06 86.91 4.26
N TRP A 647 142.84 86.17 5.07
CA TRP A 647 142.33 85.29 6.14
C TRP A 647 142.91 85.54 7.54
#